data_AF-A0A1I3KYK0-F1
#
_entry.id   AF-A0A1I3KYK0-F1
#
_cell.length_a   1.000
_cell.length_b   1.000
_cell.length_c   1.000
_cell.angle_alpha   90.00
_cell.angle_beta   90.00
_cell.angle_gamma   90.00
#
_symmetry.space_group_name_H-M   'P 1'
#
loop_
_entity.id
_entity.type
_entity.pdbx_description
1 polymer ?
#
loop_
_entity_poly.entity_id
_entity_poly.type
_entity_poly.pdbx_seq_one_letter_code
_entity_poly.pdbx_strand_id
1 'polypeptide(L)'
;MSAASRRASRRGLLLALALLAAGGPVAAADGPVPRAGAASGSVVARQSGETIRFVAEAAFDPLVLGQDLLAGDVLRTGPAGLVSILFADRTVMRLHRDSELVVNAVTPEGADLTLQRGAIWARSRRGQGGTALRTPTAAAAVRGTDWAVEVAADGTTRLSVYDGSVALSNALGSVTAGQGEQALAAPGRAPVKLLVAPRREQAQMLYTLSPDAAYEPLLDAAAALAGPGGDPAARARFAAAVEALDAGRPEAAAQGFEAAAPGLDPEGRAAAAWLAAFARAAAGGGFAAPPPSGAAIDVTGRGVALAFAGELEAAQEVLSRGATAADLAAALQVAVLRDDRAGAEALSARLAAEHPGALPALEAEAMRLSDLEGDHRAAEARLLEALALDPGRESLWNALGLARYALDDLVGAEAAWREAVALAPGRPEARANLAILLMDEERAAEARAEAEALLRDDPGGYLGLRALGRVEIQEGAPQARDTLLRALAAQPAAAETSLMLAIAAWQSGDLRRAEQELDAARRLDPNDPLAAEIGAVIALDRAEADAAIVQAREALRLQRSQGGQAWRLAADRRGGSRLAEAFSFIGLDDWARDVGDAAHDPLSADSLFADSVARRISVGRGGIDASGGDAGAVQGLQIEPLAASSRLRTTDLLRRPFLDLEASAVAGFDDVDARGGRMRLEAFDRSWTPLALSAGLGGIEIDGPGRTSASPRDADLLLGAAPTSRLGAFGLLSWAEDGPRDDEPVGGLPASDAERRRDVSVGLGGSLRLEGRSFLTAFATYARQESDSAALRLLARPTPSLLEAQASRRAESWFAGLGWRAADARGEWTAGLEAQGARSRTTGALGLLDLGTGGLVVTPERSRDSSTLGQLFVDRRQRLTPELEAQAGLGLGVRDEGGGEPWAAPRAGLAWRPAVGGRFRAAILREAAPASVSLAPATVLGLAPLRPGFDADGELWGGIARWDADLGARLHLAIEHQSLRLEGLSWDTGDMLVDFGVARATLHATEATANLWLGGGFGLSAGVVHARSRIDEGPATGRRLPDAPDWTARAGLAWANPAQLRASLEAVWTSDAWAGPGQGRLGPVWTLDAAASWEPFEKRLSLAAELRNLLDAELERPFGQRPLGRSIWLTAAVRF
;
A
#
# COMPACT_ATOMS: atom_id res chain seq x y z
N MET A 1 -31.52 -4.51 -47.29
CA MET A 1 -30.90 -3.97 -48.53
C MET A 1 -29.44 -3.69 -48.19
N SER A 2 -28.37 -4.20 -48.78
CA SER A 2 -27.99 -5.02 -49.95
C SER A 2 -26.79 -5.91 -49.53
N ALA A 3 -26.72 -7.22 -49.75
CA ALA A 3 -26.49 -7.97 -51.00
C ALA A 3 -25.11 -7.73 -51.68
N ALA A 4 -24.15 -8.65 -51.45
CA ALA A 4 -23.17 -9.15 -52.44
C ALA A 4 -22.49 -10.45 -51.93
N SER A 5 -23.08 -11.62 -52.24
CA SER A 5 -22.45 -12.71 -53.04
C SER A 5 -21.47 -13.62 -52.25
N ARG A 6 -21.89 -14.71 -51.60
CA ARG A 6 -22.00 -16.10 -52.13
C ARG A 6 -20.95 -16.52 -53.18
N ARG A 7 -19.98 -17.38 -52.78
CA ARG A 7 -19.79 -18.77 -53.29
C ARG A 7 -18.51 -19.42 -52.72
N ALA A 8 -18.68 -20.43 -51.86
CA ALA A 8 -17.88 -21.67 -51.78
C ALA A 8 -18.51 -22.56 -50.69
N SER A 9 -19.53 -23.34 -51.05
CA SER A 9 -19.45 -24.79 -51.27
C SER A 9 -19.61 -25.63 -49.98
N ARG A 10 -20.88 -25.88 -49.65
CA ARG A 10 -21.44 -27.16 -49.18
C ARG A 10 -20.42 -28.19 -48.64
N ARG A 11 -19.94 -28.03 -47.40
CA ARG A 11 -19.36 -29.13 -46.59
C ARG A 11 -19.68 -29.09 -45.09
N GLY A 12 -20.47 -28.14 -44.58
CA GLY A 12 -20.67 -27.97 -43.13
C GLY A 12 -22.00 -28.44 -42.53
N LEU A 13 -22.99 -28.88 -43.30
CA LEU A 13 -24.36 -29.08 -42.79
C LEU A 13 -24.90 -30.52 -42.90
N LEU A 14 -24.00 -31.50 -42.98
CA LEU A 14 -24.33 -32.93 -42.88
C LEU A 14 -23.42 -33.68 -41.88
N LEU A 15 -22.74 -32.93 -40.99
CA LEU A 15 -21.98 -33.48 -39.86
C LEU A 15 -22.67 -33.27 -38.50
N ALA A 16 -23.92 -32.77 -38.51
CA ALA A 16 -24.72 -32.55 -37.30
C ALA A 16 -25.83 -33.61 -37.08
N LEU A 17 -25.90 -34.65 -37.91
CA LEU A 17 -26.93 -35.70 -37.84
C LEU A 17 -26.39 -37.13 -38.01
N ALA A 18 -25.06 -37.31 -37.95
CA ALA A 18 -24.39 -38.61 -38.05
C ALA A 18 -23.44 -38.92 -36.86
N LEU A 19 -23.68 -38.30 -35.70
CA LEU A 19 -23.07 -38.65 -34.41
C LEU A 19 -24.13 -39.23 -33.43
N LEU A 20 -25.19 -39.82 -33.97
CA LEU A 20 -26.27 -40.49 -33.22
C LEU A 20 -26.23 -42.04 -33.36
N ALA A 21 -25.11 -42.62 -33.81
CA ALA A 21 -25.01 -44.08 -33.99
C ALA A 21 -23.59 -44.64 -33.77
N ALA A 22 -22.92 -44.21 -32.70
CA ALA A 22 -21.79 -44.93 -32.12
C ALA A 22 -22.08 -45.14 -30.63
N GLY A 23 -22.83 -46.20 -30.32
CA GLY A 23 -23.01 -46.69 -28.97
C GLY A 23 -21.69 -47.28 -28.45
N GLY A 24 -20.85 -46.44 -27.86
CA GLY A 24 -20.00 -46.83 -26.75
C GLY A 24 -20.82 -46.76 -25.46
N PRO A 25 -20.52 -47.55 -24.42
CA PRO A 25 -21.31 -47.55 -23.21
C PRO A 25 -21.24 -46.15 -22.59
N VAL A 26 -22.38 -45.49 -22.49
CA VAL A 26 -22.56 -44.41 -21.53
C VAL A 26 -22.41 -45.08 -20.17
N ALA A 27 -21.25 -44.89 -19.53
CA ALA A 27 -21.13 -45.20 -18.11
C ALA A 27 -22.27 -44.45 -17.42
N ALA A 28 -23.16 -45.19 -16.78
CA ALA A 28 -24.20 -44.62 -15.96
C ALA A 28 -23.54 -43.61 -15.03
N ALA A 29 -24.07 -42.40 -14.96
CA ALA A 29 -23.79 -41.56 -13.81
C ALA A 29 -24.45 -42.28 -12.63
N ASP A 30 -23.68 -43.11 -11.94
CA ASP A 30 -24.13 -43.80 -10.74
C ASP A 30 -24.53 -42.72 -9.73
N GLY A 31 -25.83 -42.65 -9.45
CA GLY A 31 -26.34 -41.82 -8.36
C GLY A 31 -25.84 -42.35 -7.02
N PRO A 32 -26.12 -41.63 -5.90
CA PRO A 32 -25.80 -42.11 -4.56
C PRO A 32 -26.26 -43.56 -4.39
N VAL A 33 -25.35 -44.46 -4.00
CA VAL A 33 -25.66 -45.85 -3.74
C VAL A 33 -26.60 -45.88 -2.53
N PRO A 34 -27.85 -46.39 -2.65
CA PRO A 34 -28.78 -46.44 -1.53
C PRO A 34 -28.27 -47.44 -0.49
N ARG A 35 -28.15 -47.01 0.77
CA ARG A 35 -27.63 -47.84 1.86
C ARG A 35 -28.71 -48.09 2.92
N ALA A 36 -28.87 -49.34 3.33
CA ALA A 36 -29.76 -49.70 4.44
C ALA A 36 -29.07 -49.43 5.78
N GLY A 37 -29.41 -48.32 6.44
CA GLY A 37 -28.86 -47.92 7.73
C GLY A 37 -29.09 -46.43 7.99
N ALA A 38 -28.93 -46.00 9.24
CA ALA A 38 -28.93 -44.56 9.55
C ALA A 38 -27.62 -43.94 9.01
N ALA A 39 -27.72 -42.95 8.14
CA ALA A 39 -26.56 -42.25 7.59
C ALA A 39 -25.76 -41.59 8.73
N SER A 40 -24.48 -41.94 8.81
CA SER A 40 -23.50 -41.38 9.75
C SER A 40 -23.07 -39.97 9.33
N GLY A 41 -23.08 -39.70 8.02
CA GLY A 41 -22.83 -38.39 7.43
C GLY A 41 -23.12 -38.44 5.93
N SER A 42 -22.98 -37.29 5.26
CA SER A 42 -23.15 -37.20 3.80
C SER A 42 -22.02 -36.41 3.17
N VAL A 43 -21.63 -36.81 1.96
CA VAL A 43 -20.65 -36.09 1.15
C VAL A 43 -21.31 -34.85 0.54
N VAL A 44 -20.86 -33.67 0.95
CA VAL A 44 -21.45 -32.38 0.55
C VAL A 44 -20.61 -31.64 -0.50
N ALA A 45 -19.35 -32.02 -0.68
CA ALA A 45 -18.53 -31.59 -1.82
C ALA A 45 -17.44 -32.63 -2.12
N ARG A 46 -17.05 -32.76 -3.40
CA ARG A 46 -15.89 -33.54 -3.85
C ARG A 46 -15.25 -32.90 -5.09
N GLN A 47 -13.98 -33.20 -5.34
CA GLN A 47 -13.30 -32.91 -6.61
C GLN A 47 -13.43 -34.12 -7.57
N SER A 48 -12.53 -34.32 -8.54
CA SER A 48 -12.56 -35.46 -9.45
C SER A 48 -11.52 -36.52 -9.10
N GLY A 49 -11.95 -37.76 -8.87
CA GLY A 49 -11.05 -38.92 -8.71
C GLY A 49 -11.00 -39.49 -7.29
N GLU A 50 -11.82 -39.01 -6.36
CA GLU A 50 -11.97 -39.57 -5.02
C GLU A 50 -12.75 -40.87 -5.05
N THR A 51 -12.40 -41.77 -4.13
CA THR A 51 -13.00 -43.10 -4.07
C THR A 51 -13.49 -43.40 -2.66
N ILE A 52 -14.50 -44.24 -2.57
CA ILE A 52 -15.05 -44.76 -1.34
C ILE A 52 -15.06 -46.28 -1.41
N ARG A 53 -14.68 -46.94 -0.31
CA ARG A 53 -14.90 -48.36 -0.11
C ARG A 53 -15.96 -48.53 0.95
N PHE A 54 -17.07 -49.12 0.55
CA PHE A 54 -18.19 -49.38 1.45
C PHE A 54 -17.89 -50.52 2.43
N VAL A 55 -18.44 -50.47 3.65
CA VAL A 55 -18.18 -51.44 4.73
C VAL A 55 -18.44 -52.91 4.37
N ALA A 56 -19.38 -53.16 3.46
CA ALA A 56 -19.77 -54.52 3.03
C ALA A 56 -19.04 -55.00 1.77
N GLU A 57 -18.13 -54.18 1.21
CA GLU A 57 -17.56 -54.37 -0.12
C GLU A 57 -16.03 -54.27 -0.08
N ALA A 58 -15.38 -55.05 -0.95
CA ALA A 58 -13.92 -55.15 -0.98
C ALA A 58 -13.26 -54.14 -1.93
N ALA A 59 -14.01 -53.63 -2.93
CA ALA A 59 -13.50 -52.71 -3.95
C ALA A 59 -13.76 -51.23 -3.59
N PHE A 60 -12.90 -50.35 -4.10
CA PHE A 60 -13.11 -48.91 -4.03
C PHE A 60 -13.90 -48.46 -5.26
N ASP A 61 -15.01 -47.77 -5.03
CA ASP A 61 -15.85 -47.16 -6.06
C ASP A 61 -15.63 -45.65 -6.14
N PRO A 62 -15.95 -45.00 -7.28
CA PRO A 62 -15.95 -43.54 -7.37
C PRO A 62 -16.89 -42.92 -6.32
N LEU A 63 -16.39 -41.99 -5.52
CA LEU A 63 -17.19 -41.31 -4.52
C LEU A 63 -18.16 -40.33 -5.19
N VAL A 64 -19.45 -40.32 -4.89
CA VAL A 64 -20.42 -39.40 -5.53
C VAL A 64 -20.95 -38.33 -4.57
N LEU A 65 -21.38 -37.19 -5.12
CA LEU A 65 -21.96 -36.10 -4.33
C LEU A 65 -23.28 -36.55 -3.71
N GLY A 66 -23.51 -36.24 -2.44
CA GLY A 66 -24.69 -36.67 -1.70
C GLY A 66 -24.67 -38.14 -1.25
N GLN A 67 -23.54 -38.84 -1.39
CA GLN A 67 -23.39 -40.20 -0.89
C GLN A 67 -23.50 -40.23 0.64
N ASP A 68 -24.41 -41.05 1.14
CA ASP A 68 -24.51 -41.36 2.57
C ASP A 68 -23.35 -42.26 3.00
N LEU A 69 -22.75 -41.92 4.13
CA LEU A 69 -21.67 -42.65 4.78
C LEU A 69 -22.22 -43.49 5.92
N LEU A 70 -21.74 -44.72 6.06
CA LEU A 70 -22.00 -45.62 7.19
C LEU A 70 -20.72 -45.90 7.98
N ALA A 71 -20.90 -46.34 9.23
CA ALA A 71 -19.82 -46.89 10.03
C ALA A 71 -19.14 -48.06 9.30
N GLY A 72 -17.81 -47.98 9.16
CA GLY A 72 -16.93 -48.90 8.46
C GLY A 72 -16.53 -48.48 7.04
N ASP A 73 -17.12 -47.41 6.49
CA ASP A 73 -16.75 -46.90 5.16
C ASP A 73 -15.36 -46.24 5.18
N VAL A 74 -14.63 -46.36 4.07
CA VAL A 74 -13.29 -45.78 3.89
C VAL A 74 -13.27 -44.85 2.70
N LEU A 75 -12.85 -43.60 2.94
CA LEU A 75 -12.73 -42.55 1.94
C LEU A 75 -11.27 -42.35 1.58
N ARG A 76 -10.97 -42.23 0.28
CA ARG A 76 -9.63 -41.97 -0.23
C ARG A 76 -9.62 -40.82 -1.23
N THR A 77 -8.72 -39.86 -1.02
CA THR A 77 -8.42 -38.75 -1.94
C THR A 77 -7.12 -39.01 -2.68
N GLY A 78 -7.03 -38.48 -3.91
CA GLY A 78 -5.80 -38.47 -4.70
C GLY A 78 -4.96 -37.19 -4.49
N PRO A 79 -3.92 -36.97 -5.33
CA PRO A 79 -2.96 -35.87 -5.18
C PRO A 79 -3.55 -34.45 -5.30
N ALA A 80 -4.72 -34.34 -5.93
CA ALA A 80 -5.49 -33.11 -6.06
C ALA A 80 -6.91 -33.27 -5.50
N GLY A 81 -7.15 -34.28 -4.65
CA GLY A 81 -8.49 -34.62 -4.17
C GLY A 81 -8.86 -33.86 -2.90
N LEU A 82 -10.11 -33.40 -2.83
CA LEU A 82 -10.70 -32.74 -1.67
C LEU A 82 -12.12 -33.27 -1.48
N VAL A 83 -12.46 -33.73 -0.27
CA VAL A 83 -13.83 -34.15 0.08
C VAL A 83 -14.32 -33.35 1.27
N SER A 84 -15.53 -32.80 1.20
CA SER A 84 -16.22 -32.22 2.35
C SER A 84 -17.36 -33.12 2.79
N ILE A 85 -17.44 -33.37 4.09
CA ILE A 85 -18.39 -34.27 4.73
C ILE A 85 -19.15 -33.48 5.80
N LEU A 86 -20.47 -33.66 5.84
CA LEU A 86 -21.31 -33.20 6.93
C LEU A 86 -21.80 -34.41 7.72
N PHE A 87 -21.37 -34.54 8.97
CA PHE A 87 -21.78 -35.62 9.86
C PHE A 87 -23.12 -35.31 10.57
N ALA A 88 -23.75 -36.36 11.11
CA ALA A 88 -25.06 -36.25 11.78
C ALA A 88 -25.05 -35.34 13.02
N ASP A 89 -23.90 -35.20 13.69
CA ASP A 89 -23.65 -34.28 14.81
C ASP A 89 -23.45 -32.81 14.36
N ARG A 90 -23.60 -32.53 13.05
CA ARG A 90 -23.31 -31.26 12.37
C ARG A 90 -21.84 -30.87 12.35
N THR A 91 -20.92 -31.80 12.64
CA THR A 91 -19.50 -31.58 12.39
C THR A 91 -19.25 -31.50 10.88
N VAL A 92 -18.59 -30.42 10.45
CA VAL A 92 -18.14 -30.27 9.07
C VAL A 92 -16.68 -30.70 9.02
N MET A 93 -16.37 -31.68 8.17
CA MET A 93 -15.01 -32.19 7.99
C MET A 93 -14.58 -32.06 6.53
N ARG A 94 -13.32 -31.70 6.32
CA ARG A 94 -12.65 -31.65 5.02
C ARG A 94 -11.48 -32.60 5.01
N LEU A 95 -11.50 -33.52 4.05
CA LEU A 95 -10.43 -34.45 3.74
C LEU A 95 -9.57 -33.85 2.62
N HIS A 96 -8.29 -33.63 2.88
CA HIS A 96 -7.35 -33.05 1.91
C HIS A 96 -6.75 -34.12 0.99
N ARG A 97 -5.78 -33.74 0.15
CA ARG A 97 -5.11 -34.65 -0.80
C ARG A 97 -4.43 -35.83 -0.10
N ASP A 98 -4.27 -36.92 -0.84
CA ASP A 98 -3.56 -38.15 -0.43
C ASP A 98 -3.97 -38.70 0.95
N SER A 99 -5.24 -38.52 1.29
CA SER A 99 -5.80 -38.85 2.59
C SER A 99 -6.63 -40.12 2.55
N GLU A 100 -6.59 -40.87 3.64
CA GLU A 100 -7.37 -42.09 3.83
C GLU A 100 -8.04 -42.09 5.19
N LEU A 101 -9.36 -41.95 5.20
CA LEU A 101 -10.19 -41.82 6.39
C LEU A 101 -11.15 -42.99 6.50
N VAL A 102 -11.17 -43.63 7.66
CA VAL A 102 -12.13 -44.66 8.04
C VAL A 102 -13.15 -44.04 9.00
N VAL A 103 -14.44 -44.18 8.70
CA VAL A 103 -15.52 -43.75 9.59
C VAL A 103 -15.81 -44.91 10.56
N ASN A 104 -15.37 -44.89 11.81
CA ASN A 104 -15.56 -46.03 12.72
C ASN A 104 -16.98 -46.11 13.27
N ALA A 105 -17.49 -44.99 13.79
CA ALA A 105 -18.85 -44.85 14.29
C ALA A 105 -19.25 -43.37 14.31
N VAL A 106 -20.51 -43.05 14.03
CA VAL A 106 -21.03 -41.68 14.21
C VAL A 106 -22.37 -41.76 14.91
N THR A 107 -22.50 -41.00 16.00
CA THR A 107 -23.68 -40.91 16.83
C THR A 107 -24.11 -39.45 16.96
N PRO A 108 -25.34 -39.17 17.41
CA PRO A 108 -25.75 -37.80 17.75
C PRO A 108 -24.87 -37.15 18.85
N GLU A 109 -24.14 -37.95 19.61
CA GLU A 109 -23.23 -37.53 20.68
C GLU A 109 -21.77 -37.37 20.21
N GLY A 110 -21.47 -37.61 18.93
CA GLY A 110 -20.14 -37.40 18.35
C GLY A 110 -19.70 -38.49 17.36
N ALA A 111 -18.51 -38.30 16.77
CA ALA A 111 -17.93 -39.17 15.74
C ALA A 111 -16.62 -39.83 16.21
N ASP A 112 -16.46 -41.14 15.97
CA ASP A 112 -15.21 -41.90 16.10
C ASP A 112 -14.67 -42.20 14.69
N LEU A 113 -13.46 -41.72 14.40
CA LEU A 113 -12.86 -41.71 13.08
C LEU A 113 -11.41 -42.20 13.16
N THR A 114 -10.91 -42.83 12.09
CA THR A 114 -9.49 -43.17 11.95
C THR A 114 -8.89 -42.52 10.71
N LEU A 115 -7.88 -41.68 10.88
CA LEU A 115 -7.08 -41.13 9.78
C LEU A 115 -5.80 -41.96 9.63
N GLN A 116 -5.68 -42.71 8.54
CA GLN A 116 -4.51 -43.58 8.32
C GLN A 116 -3.32 -42.82 7.73
N ARG A 117 -3.58 -41.84 6.85
CA ARG A 117 -2.59 -40.94 6.24
C ARG A 117 -3.27 -39.70 5.68
N GLY A 118 -2.49 -38.66 5.43
CA GLY A 118 -2.95 -37.39 4.84
C GLY A 118 -3.47 -36.42 5.88
N ALA A 119 -4.30 -35.46 5.49
CA ALA A 119 -4.69 -34.35 6.35
C ALA A 119 -6.20 -34.14 6.37
N ILE A 120 -6.70 -33.77 7.54
CA ILE A 120 -8.09 -33.40 7.76
C ILE A 120 -8.19 -32.08 8.50
N TRP A 121 -9.19 -31.29 8.14
CA TRP A 121 -9.65 -30.15 8.91
C TRP A 121 -11.09 -30.42 9.34
N ALA A 122 -11.46 -30.09 10.57
CA ALA A 122 -12.83 -30.24 11.03
C ALA A 122 -13.26 -29.15 12.02
N ARG A 123 -14.54 -28.80 11.94
CA ARG A 123 -15.19 -27.85 12.83
C ARG A 123 -16.45 -28.45 13.42
N SER A 124 -16.52 -28.43 14.76
CA SER A 124 -17.65 -28.93 15.57
C SER A 124 -18.30 -27.79 16.38
N ARG A 125 -19.57 -27.92 16.77
CA ARG A 125 -20.26 -26.88 17.58
C ARG A 125 -19.86 -26.97 19.05
N ARG A 126 -19.68 -25.81 19.71
CA ARG A 126 -19.42 -25.74 21.17
C ARG A 126 -20.63 -26.30 21.96
N GLY A 127 -20.35 -27.21 22.91
CA GLY A 127 -21.33 -27.69 23.89
C GLY A 127 -22.20 -28.89 23.49
N GLN A 128 -22.04 -29.45 22.28
CA GLN A 128 -22.73 -30.68 21.85
C GLN A 128 -21.77 -31.60 21.09
N GLY A 129 -21.60 -32.83 21.58
CA GLY A 129 -20.85 -33.91 20.94
C GLY A 129 -19.32 -33.86 21.04
N GLY A 130 -18.65 -35.01 21.02
CA GLY A 130 -17.19 -35.14 21.04
C GLY A 130 -16.67 -36.00 19.89
N THR A 131 -15.66 -35.51 19.15
CA THR A 131 -15.02 -36.29 18.08
C THR A 131 -13.79 -37.00 18.65
N ALA A 132 -13.73 -38.33 18.49
CA ALA A 132 -12.52 -39.12 18.73
C ALA A 132 -11.86 -39.41 17.39
N LEU A 133 -10.63 -38.95 17.19
CA LEU A 133 -9.84 -39.27 16.01
C LEU A 133 -8.67 -40.16 16.40
N ARG A 134 -8.54 -41.30 15.73
CA ARG A 134 -7.39 -42.20 15.87
C ARG A 134 -6.46 -42.02 14.68
N THR A 135 -5.17 -42.01 14.95
CA THR A 135 -4.10 -42.06 13.95
C THR A 135 -3.18 -43.24 14.27
N PRO A 136 -2.20 -43.56 13.39
CA PRO A 136 -1.27 -44.65 13.67
C PRO A 136 -0.48 -44.50 14.97
N THR A 137 -0.25 -43.26 15.43
CA THR A 137 0.65 -42.96 16.56
C THR A 137 -0.04 -42.35 17.78
N ALA A 138 -1.28 -41.87 17.66
CA ALA A 138 -2.02 -41.25 18.76
C ALA A 138 -3.54 -41.27 18.59
N ALA A 139 -4.25 -40.93 19.66
CA ALA A 139 -5.67 -40.65 19.66
C ALA A 139 -5.91 -39.21 20.13
N ALA A 140 -6.66 -38.45 19.33
CA ALA A 140 -7.12 -37.10 19.64
C ALA A 140 -8.56 -37.12 20.13
N ALA A 141 -8.80 -36.57 21.32
CA ALA A 141 -10.13 -36.36 21.88
C ALA A 141 -10.50 -34.88 21.77
N VAL A 142 -11.49 -34.58 20.93
CA VAL A 142 -11.90 -33.23 20.55
C VAL A 142 -13.23 -32.88 21.24
N ARG A 143 -13.34 -31.65 21.79
CA ARG A 143 -14.57 -31.16 22.42
C ARG A 143 -14.89 -29.72 21.98
N GLY A 144 -15.84 -29.56 21.06
CA GLY A 144 -16.39 -28.26 20.65
C GLY A 144 -15.33 -27.29 20.10
N THR A 145 -14.77 -27.63 18.95
CA THR A 145 -13.44 -27.14 18.53
C THR A 145 -13.34 -26.98 16.99
N ASP A 146 -12.50 -26.04 16.54
CA ASP A 146 -11.96 -25.93 15.18
C ASP A 146 -10.51 -26.45 15.18
N TRP A 147 -10.21 -27.47 14.38
CA TRP A 147 -8.94 -28.20 14.47
C TRP A 147 -8.54 -28.86 13.14
N ALA A 148 -7.26 -29.20 13.02
CA ALA A 148 -6.74 -30.02 11.92
C ALA A 148 -5.80 -31.11 12.46
N VAL A 149 -5.78 -32.25 11.78
CA VAL A 149 -4.80 -33.32 12.02
C VAL A 149 -4.18 -33.74 10.70
N GLU A 150 -2.86 -33.86 10.70
CA GLU A 150 -2.07 -34.38 9.61
C GLU A 150 -1.35 -35.65 10.06
N VAL A 151 -1.35 -36.68 9.22
CA VAL A 151 -0.60 -37.91 9.39
C VAL A 151 0.36 -38.03 8.21
N ALA A 152 1.65 -37.84 8.50
CA ALA A 152 2.72 -37.95 7.54
C ALA A 152 2.95 -39.41 7.10
N ALA A 153 3.72 -39.60 6.03
CA ALA A 153 3.97 -40.93 5.44
C ALA A 153 4.72 -41.89 6.38
N ASP A 154 5.47 -41.34 7.34
CA ASP A 154 6.17 -42.08 8.41
C ASP A 154 5.26 -42.45 9.60
N GLY A 155 3.98 -42.05 9.56
CA GLY A 155 3.00 -42.26 10.62
C GLY A 155 2.98 -41.15 11.68
N THR A 156 3.86 -40.15 11.60
CA THR A 156 3.87 -39.02 12.53
C THR A 156 2.57 -38.24 12.45
N THR A 157 1.95 -37.99 13.61
CA THR A 157 0.69 -37.26 13.74
C THR A 157 0.95 -35.86 14.26
N ARG A 158 0.51 -34.85 13.50
CA ARG A 158 0.50 -33.44 13.92
C ARG A 158 -0.94 -32.99 14.12
N LEU A 159 -1.25 -32.46 15.29
CA LEU A 159 -2.54 -31.89 15.67
C LEU A 159 -2.39 -30.38 15.81
N SER A 160 -3.30 -29.63 15.19
CA SER A 160 -3.38 -28.18 15.22
C SER A 160 -4.76 -27.76 15.74
N VAL A 161 -4.82 -26.83 16.71
CA VAL A 161 -6.08 -26.36 17.31
C VAL A 161 -6.28 -24.88 17.04
N TYR A 162 -7.31 -24.53 16.26
CA TYR A 162 -7.62 -23.15 15.86
C TYR A 162 -8.58 -22.44 16.83
N ASP A 163 -9.48 -23.19 17.48
CA ASP A 163 -10.41 -22.67 18.50
C ASP A 163 -10.88 -23.80 19.42
N GLY A 164 -10.72 -23.66 20.75
CA GLY A 164 -11.07 -24.65 21.77
C GLY A 164 -9.87 -25.46 22.29
N SER A 165 -10.07 -26.72 22.71
CA SER A 165 -8.98 -27.59 23.18
C SER A 165 -9.14 -29.05 22.74
N VAL A 166 -8.01 -29.70 22.44
CA VAL A 166 -7.94 -31.11 22.02
C VAL A 166 -6.84 -31.81 22.82
N ALA A 167 -7.18 -32.97 23.38
CA ALA A 167 -6.20 -33.83 24.06
C ALA A 167 -5.65 -34.86 23.07
N LEU A 168 -4.33 -34.88 22.88
CA LEU A 168 -3.60 -35.87 22.09
C LEU A 168 -2.90 -36.86 23.03
N SER A 169 -3.21 -38.14 22.90
CA SER A 169 -2.74 -39.18 23.83
C SER A 169 -2.29 -40.45 23.12
N ASN A 170 -1.32 -41.14 23.70
CA ASN A 170 -0.97 -42.51 23.34
C ASN A 170 -0.51 -43.30 24.58
N ALA A 171 -0.01 -44.53 24.39
CA ALA A 171 0.40 -45.40 25.50
C ALA A 171 1.57 -44.86 26.34
N LEU A 172 2.30 -43.86 25.84
CA LEU A 172 3.51 -43.30 26.46
C LEU A 172 3.26 -41.95 27.15
N GLY A 173 2.12 -41.29 26.89
CA GLY A 173 1.77 -40.01 27.52
C GLY A 173 0.58 -39.30 26.88
N SER A 174 0.27 -38.10 27.40
CA SER A 174 -0.81 -37.25 26.89
C SER A 174 -0.43 -35.78 26.98
N VAL A 175 -0.83 -35.00 25.98
CA VAL A 175 -0.70 -33.54 25.96
C VAL A 175 -2.05 -32.91 25.58
N THR A 176 -2.34 -31.72 26.09
CA THR A 176 -3.53 -30.95 25.68
C THR A 176 -3.06 -29.73 24.89
N ALA A 177 -3.53 -29.62 23.65
CA ALA A 177 -3.37 -28.44 22.80
C ALA A 177 -4.63 -27.58 22.91
N GLY A 178 -4.46 -26.33 23.32
CA GLY A 178 -5.46 -25.27 23.34
C GLY A 178 -5.41 -24.42 22.09
N GLN A 179 -6.17 -23.34 22.07
CA GLN A 179 -6.30 -22.44 20.93
C GLN A 179 -4.94 -21.85 20.50
N GLY A 180 -4.62 -21.96 19.21
CA GLY A 180 -3.37 -21.48 18.62
C GLY A 180 -2.18 -22.42 18.84
N GLU A 181 -2.39 -23.56 19.49
CA GLU A 181 -1.32 -24.49 19.87
C GLU A 181 -1.33 -25.75 18.99
N GLN A 182 -0.17 -26.41 18.92
CA GLN A 182 0.00 -27.67 18.21
C GLN A 182 0.48 -28.78 19.15
N ALA A 183 0.23 -30.02 18.76
CA ALA A 183 0.79 -31.21 19.41
C ALA A 183 1.29 -32.20 18.36
N LEU A 184 2.40 -32.87 18.64
CA LEU A 184 3.03 -33.84 17.75
C LEU A 184 3.17 -35.19 18.46
N ALA A 185 2.80 -36.25 17.76
CA ALA A 185 2.98 -37.63 18.21
C ALA A 185 3.68 -38.45 17.12
N ALA A 186 4.97 -38.71 17.34
CA ALA A 186 5.77 -39.58 16.49
C ALA A 186 5.68 -41.06 16.93
N PRO A 187 5.96 -42.02 16.03
CA PRO A 187 6.00 -43.43 16.40
C PRO A 187 6.96 -43.70 17.57
N GLY A 188 6.49 -44.46 18.57
CA GLY A 188 7.31 -44.86 19.72
C GLY A 188 7.62 -43.75 20.74
N ARG A 189 6.96 -42.58 20.67
CA ARG A 189 7.17 -41.47 21.60
C ARG A 189 5.90 -41.02 22.32
N ALA A 190 6.05 -40.38 23.49
CA ALA A 190 4.96 -39.64 24.10
C ALA A 190 4.59 -38.39 23.27
N PRO A 191 3.32 -37.98 23.21
CA PRO A 191 2.91 -36.76 22.53
C PRO A 191 3.53 -35.54 23.19
N VAL A 192 4.08 -34.63 22.39
CA VAL A 192 4.69 -33.37 22.85
C VAL A 192 3.93 -32.17 22.29
N LYS A 193 3.92 -31.08 23.03
CA LYS A 193 3.35 -29.82 22.54
C LYS A 193 4.37 -29.14 21.63
N LEU A 194 3.93 -28.64 20.48
CA LEU A 194 4.75 -27.74 19.67
C LEU A 194 4.36 -26.31 20.07
N LEU A 195 5.34 -25.56 20.58
CA LEU A 195 5.14 -24.16 20.89
C LEU A 195 5.14 -23.33 19.63
N VAL A 196 4.00 -22.72 19.38
CA VAL A 196 3.90 -21.55 18.52
C VAL A 196 3.80 -20.34 19.46
N ALA A 197 4.95 -19.79 19.84
CA ALA A 197 4.96 -18.49 20.51
C ALA A 197 4.67 -17.42 19.44
N PRO A 198 3.60 -16.61 19.58
CA PRO A 198 3.40 -15.47 18.70
C PRO A 198 4.50 -14.43 19.01
N ARG A 199 5.39 -14.16 18.04
CA ARG A 199 6.16 -12.91 18.06
C ARG A 199 5.21 -11.77 17.71
N ARG A 200 5.30 -10.68 18.48
CA ARG A 200 4.40 -9.52 18.43
C ARG A 200 4.88 -8.38 17.53
N GLU A 201 6.02 -8.50 16.84
CA GLU A 201 6.57 -7.39 16.05
C GLU A 201 7.07 -7.85 14.67
N GLN A 202 6.62 -7.10 13.65
CA GLN A 202 7.01 -7.05 12.24
C GLN A 202 6.50 -8.18 11.31
N ALA A 203 5.25 -8.04 10.91
CA ALA A 203 4.42 -9.02 10.20
C ALA A 203 4.78 -9.34 8.73
N GLN A 204 5.98 -9.07 8.24
CA GLN A 204 6.39 -9.55 6.89
C GLN A 204 7.78 -10.18 6.80
N MET A 205 8.67 -9.97 7.77
CA MET A 205 10.02 -10.54 7.73
C MET A 205 10.27 -11.43 8.95
N LEU A 206 11.08 -12.47 8.78
CA LEU A 206 11.45 -13.39 9.83
C LEU A 206 12.55 -12.80 10.69
N TYR A 207 12.15 -12.23 11.82
CA TYR A 207 13.05 -11.94 12.94
C TYR A 207 13.36 -13.26 13.64
N THR A 208 14.60 -13.70 13.52
CA THR A 208 15.16 -14.98 13.98
C THR A 208 14.71 -15.38 15.37
N LEU A 209 13.68 -16.22 15.53
CA LEU A 209 13.59 -17.22 16.63
C LEU A 209 12.70 -18.38 16.14
N SER A 210 13.26 -19.22 15.26
CA SER A 210 12.95 -20.66 15.30
C SER A 210 13.38 -21.18 16.68
N PRO A 211 12.77 -22.24 17.23
CA PRO A 211 13.37 -22.98 18.34
C PRO A 211 14.85 -23.31 18.09
N ASP A 212 15.28 -23.43 16.82
CA ASP A 212 16.68 -23.63 16.44
C ASP A 212 17.59 -22.45 16.81
N ALA A 213 17.08 -21.22 16.88
CA ALA A 213 17.84 -20.06 17.36
C ALA A 213 18.07 -20.09 18.88
N ALA A 214 17.34 -20.91 19.63
CA ALA A 214 17.69 -21.18 21.02
C ALA A 214 18.92 -22.10 21.14
N TYR A 215 19.36 -22.74 20.04
CA TYR A 215 20.66 -23.42 19.99
C TYR A 215 21.82 -22.47 19.79
N GLU A 216 21.65 -21.31 19.14
CA GLU A 216 22.75 -20.37 18.87
C GLU A 216 23.52 -20.00 20.15
N PRO A 217 22.88 -19.61 21.27
CA PRO A 217 23.59 -19.38 22.53
C PRO A 217 24.32 -20.63 23.07
N LEU A 218 23.76 -21.82 22.84
CA LEU A 218 24.33 -23.10 23.25
C LEU A 218 25.52 -23.50 22.35
N LEU A 219 25.44 -23.23 21.06
CA LEU A 219 26.46 -23.45 20.04
C LEU A 219 27.60 -22.44 20.20
N ASP A 220 27.30 -21.18 20.47
CA ASP A 220 28.26 -20.12 20.78
C ASP A 220 29.02 -20.42 22.06
N ALA A 221 28.29 -20.81 23.12
CA ALA A 221 28.92 -21.26 24.35
C ALA A 221 29.75 -22.52 24.12
N ALA A 222 29.29 -23.47 23.30
CA ALA A 222 30.06 -24.66 22.97
C ALA A 222 31.31 -24.37 22.10
N ALA A 223 31.23 -23.41 21.18
CA ALA A 223 32.32 -22.97 20.32
C ALA A 223 33.40 -22.23 21.13
N ALA A 224 33.00 -21.40 22.10
CA ALA A 224 33.91 -20.75 23.04
C ALA A 224 34.66 -21.77 23.93
N LEU A 225 34.03 -22.90 24.23
CA LEU A 225 34.60 -24.00 25.02
C LEU A 225 35.46 -24.96 24.18
N ALA A 226 35.40 -24.89 22.85
CA ALA A 226 36.29 -25.62 21.94
C ALA A 226 37.69 -24.99 21.78
N GLY A 227 38.12 -24.17 22.76
CA GLY A 227 39.45 -23.57 22.86
C GLY A 227 40.60 -24.59 22.87
N PRO A 228 41.88 -24.18 23.02
CA PRO A 228 43.05 -25.04 22.76
C PRO A 228 43.20 -26.27 23.67
N GLY A 229 42.36 -26.47 24.68
CA GLY A 229 42.34 -27.65 25.53
C GLY A 229 41.61 -28.83 24.88
N GLY A 230 42.21 -30.03 24.90
CA GLY A 230 41.60 -31.27 24.39
C GLY A 230 42.19 -31.80 23.08
N ASP A 231 41.77 -33.01 22.69
CA ASP A 231 42.26 -33.71 21.50
C ASP A 231 41.83 -32.97 20.21
N PRO A 232 42.77 -32.55 19.33
CA PRO A 232 42.44 -31.95 18.03
C PRO A 232 41.46 -32.78 17.20
N ALA A 233 41.52 -34.11 17.28
CA ALA A 233 40.62 -34.98 16.54
C ALA A 233 39.20 -34.96 17.13
N ALA A 234 39.05 -34.82 18.45
CA ALA A 234 37.74 -34.67 19.09
C ALA A 234 37.09 -33.32 18.73
N ARG A 235 37.88 -32.24 18.67
CA ARG A 235 37.40 -30.92 18.22
C ARG A 235 36.97 -30.92 16.75
N ALA A 236 37.71 -31.58 15.87
CA ALA A 236 37.31 -31.74 14.47
C ALA A 236 35.98 -32.52 14.33
N ARG A 237 35.77 -33.57 15.15
CA ARG A 237 34.49 -34.30 15.19
C ARG A 237 33.36 -33.44 15.73
N PHE A 238 33.63 -32.62 16.75
CA PHE A 238 32.65 -31.69 17.30
C PHE A 238 32.21 -30.66 16.24
N ALA A 239 33.16 -30.04 15.53
CA ALA A 239 32.85 -29.10 14.46
C ALA A 239 32.05 -29.76 13.32
N ALA A 240 32.44 -30.96 12.89
CA ALA A 240 31.69 -31.71 11.89
C ALA A 240 30.27 -32.12 12.36
N ALA A 241 30.07 -32.29 13.67
CA ALA A 241 28.75 -32.54 14.25
C ALA A 241 27.88 -31.28 14.24
N VAL A 242 28.46 -30.10 14.48
CA VAL A 242 27.78 -28.80 14.29
C VAL A 242 27.38 -28.62 12.82
N GLU A 243 28.30 -28.84 11.88
CA GLU A 243 27.99 -28.79 10.44
C GLU A 243 26.88 -29.79 10.03
N ALA A 244 26.85 -30.97 10.65
CA ALA A 244 25.78 -31.93 10.42
C ALA A 244 24.44 -31.43 10.97
N LEU A 245 24.44 -30.75 12.11
CA LEU A 245 23.24 -30.15 12.70
C LEU A 245 22.72 -29.01 11.82
N ASP A 246 23.60 -28.10 11.41
CA ASP A 246 23.29 -26.98 10.51
C ASP A 246 22.80 -27.45 9.13
N ALA A 247 23.31 -28.59 8.64
CA ALA A 247 22.85 -29.20 7.40
C ALA A 247 21.54 -30.00 7.53
N GLY A 248 20.79 -29.85 8.65
CA GLY A 248 19.52 -30.55 8.86
C GLY A 248 19.67 -32.07 8.99
N ARG A 249 20.83 -32.56 9.45
CA ARG A 249 21.11 -34.00 9.69
C ARG A 249 21.26 -34.27 11.19
N PRO A 250 20.17 -34.12 11.97
CA PRO A 250 20.22 -34.14 13.43
C PRO A 250 20.68 -35.50 14.00
N GLU A 251 20.42 -36.61 13.31
CA GLU A 251 20.86 -37.94 13.75
C GLU A 251 22.38 -38.12 13.62
N ALA A 252 22.96 -37.63 12.51
CA ALA A 252 24.40 -37.62 12.31
C ALA A 252 25.10 -36.64 13.28
N ALA A 253 24.46 -35.50 13.56
CA ALA A 253 24.95 -34.54 14.54
C ALA A 253 25.01 -35.14 15.95
N ALA A 254 23.93 -35.79 16.41
CA ALA A 254 23.89 -36.45 17.71
C ALA A 254 25.04 -37.47 17.87
N GLN A 255 25.22 -38.35 16.88
CA GLN A 255 26.31 -39.33 16.87
C GLN A 255 27.68 -38.65 16.88
N GLY A 256 27.84 -37.55 16.13
CA GLY A 256 29.07 -36.77 16.08
C GLY A 256 29.42 -36.14 17.44
N PHE A 257 28.45 -35.53 18.12
CA PHE A 257 28.65 -34.95 19.45
C PHE A 257 29.03 -36.01 20.49
N GLU A 258 28.35 -37.15 20.48
CA GLU A 258 28.65 -38.28 21.37
C GLU A 258 30.05 -38.86 21.13
N ALA A 259 30.47 -38.96 19.86
CA ALA A 259 31.80 -39.42 19.49
C ALA A 259 32.90 -38.40 19.82
N ALA A 260 32.58 -37.11 19.84
CA ALA A 260 33.50 -36.05 20.23
C ALA A 260 33.72 -35.99 21.75
N ALA A 261 32.65 -36.21 22.54
CA ALA A 261 32.66 -36.00 23.99
C ALA A 261 33.88 -36.60 24.74
N PRO A 262 34.32 -37.86 24.52
CA PRO A 262 35.41 -38.45 25.31
C PRO A 262 36.75 -37.71 25.21
N GLY A 263 37.00 -36.97 24.12
CA GLY A 263 38.25 -36.23 23.89
C GLY A 263 38.17 -34.73 24.17
N LEU A 264 37.03 -34.24 24.67
CA LEU A 264 36.82 -32.86 25.07
C LEU A 264 37.08 -32.68 26.58
N ASP A 265 37.32 -31.45 26.99
CA ASP A 265 37.43 -31.05 28.40
C ASP A 265 36.06 -31.16 29.12
N PRO A 266 35.97 -30.96 30.46
CA PRO A 266 34.73 -31.10 31.20
C PRO A 266 33.57 -30.27 30.65
N GLU A 267 33.85 -29.06 30.17
CA GLU A 267 32.84 -28.14 29.65
C GLU A 267 32.39 -28.52 28.23
N GLY A 268 33.33 -28.86 27.35
CA GLY A 268 33.02 -29.40 26.02
C GLY A 268 32.28 -30.74 26.07
N ARG A 269 32.51 -31.56 27.11
CA ARG A 269 31.71 -32.78 27.36
C ARG A 269 30.26 -32.48 27.72
N ALA A 270 30.04 -31.50 28.59
CA ALA A 270 28.70 -31.07 28.96
C ALA A 270 27.99 -30.45 27.74
N ALA A 271 28.67 -29.62 26.96
CA ALA A 271 28.16 -29.04 25.73
C ALA A 271 27.77 -30.12 24.70
N ALA A 272 28.65 -31.09 24.45
CA ALA A 272 28.36 -32.23 23.57
C ALA A 272 27.16 -33.04 24.05
N ALA A 273 26.99 -33.22 25.36
CA ALA A 273 25.85 -33.95 25.92
C ALA A 273 24.52 -33.21 25.72
N TRP A 274 24.49 -31.89 25.94
CA TRP A 274 23.31 -31.07 25.67
C TRP A 274 22.97 -31.04 24.18
N LEU A 275 23.95 -30.75 23.32
CA LEU A 275 23.76 -30.72 21.86
C LEU A 275 23.33 -32.09 21.31
N ALA A 276 23.89 -33.19 21.81
CA ALA A 276 23.43 -34.53 21.44
C ALA A 276 21.98 -34.80 21.88
N ALA A 277 21.59 -34.36 23.08
CA ALA A 277 20.21 -34.53 23.57
C ALA A 277 19.21 -33.77 22.70
N PHE A 278 19.56 -32.55 22.30
CA PHE A 278 18.76 -31.72 21.42
C PHE A 278 18.72 -32.24 19.97
N ALA A 279 19.88 -32.62 19.42
CA ALA A 279 19.97 -33.22 18.09
C ALA A 279 19.18 -34.53 18.01
N ARG A 280 19.22 -35.38 19.05
CA ARG A 280 18.32 -36.55 19.13
C ARG A 280 16.87 -36.13 19.16
N ALA A 281 16.50 -35.12 19.95
CA ALA A 281 15.12 -34.64 20.00
C ALA A 281 14.62 -34.22 18.61
N ALA A 282 15.43 -33.46 17.87
CA ALA A 282 15.18 -33.04 16.49
C ALA A 282 15.12 -34.22 15.50
N ALA A 283 15.98 -35.24 15.68
CA ALA A 283 16.07 -36.39 14.78
C ALA A 283 14.91 -37.39 14.88
N GLY A 284 14.05 -37.25 15.87
CA GLY A 284 13.09 -38.32 16.12
C GLY A 284 13.32 -39.11 17.43
N GLY A 285 14.15 -38.62 18.34
CA GLY A 285 14.32 -39.10 19.72
C GLY A 285 13.52 -38.30 20.75
N GLY A 286 13.19 -38.86 21.92
CA GLY A 286 12.61 -38.07 23.02
C GLY A 286 13.69 -37.13 23.60
N PHE A 287 13.31 -35.91 23.99
CA PHE A 287 14.26 -35.04 24.70
C PHE A 287 14.51 -35.60 26.09
N ALA A 288 15.77 -35.89 26.40
CA ALA A 288 16.21 -36.30 27.72
C ALA A 288 17.37 -35.40 28.13
N ALA A 289 17.12 -34.52 29.10
CA ALA A 289 18.14 -33.63 29.62
C ALA A 289 19.32 -34.45 30.16
N PRO A 290 20.57 -34.11 29.80
CA PRO A 290 21.74 -34.77 30.36
C PRO A 290 21.83 -34.50 31.87
N PRO A 291 22.45 -35.41 32.64
CA PRO A 291 22.61 -35.23 34.07
C PRO A 291 23.46 -33.98 34.35
N PRO A 292 23.11 -33.20 35.40
CA PRO A 292 23.84 -31.98 35.73
C PRO A 292 25.30 -32.31 36.04
N SER A 293 26.19 -31.67 35.30
CA SER A 293 27.64 -31.85 35.37
C SER A 293 28.32 -30.79 36.25
N GLY A 294 27.62 -29.68 36.52
CA GLY A 294 28.14 -28.51 37.21
C GLY A 294 28.87 -27.52 36.28
N ALA A 295 28.86 -27.77 34.97
CA ALA A 295 29.40 -26.88 33.96
C ALA A 295 28.50 -25.65 33.75
N ALA A 296 29.07 -24.52 33.32
CA ALA A 296 28.29 -23.30 33.06
C ALA A 296 27.19 -23.53 32.00
N ILE A 297 27.50 -24.31 30.96
CA ILE A 297 26.58 -24.71 29.89
C ILE A 297 25.32 -25.45 30.39
N ASP A 298 25.31 -26.01 31.60
CA ASP A 298 24.11 -26.65 32.17
C ASP A 298 22.99 -25.64 32.45
N VAL A 299 23.34 -24.38 32.74
CA VAL A 299 22.36 -23.29 32.91
C VAL A 299 21.74 -22.95 31.56
N THR A 300 22.57 -22.72 30.55
CA THR A 300 22.14 -22.44 29.17
C THR A 300 21.27 -23.57 28.63
N GLY A 301 21.74 -24.81 28.71
CA GLY A 301 21.03 -26.00 28.20
C GLY A 301 19.69 -26.22 28.88
N ARG A 302 19.62 -26.04 30.20
CA ARG A 302 18.36 -26.18 30.94
C ARG A 302 17.39 -25.05 30.65
N GLY A 303 17.87 -23.81 30.57
CA GLY A 303 17.06 -22.65 30.21
C GLY A 303 16.47 -22.78 28.80
N VAL A 304 17.29 -23.15 27.82
CA VAL A 304 16.87 -23.45 26.45
C VAL A 304 15.84 -24.59 26.44
N ALA A 305 16.09 -25.69 27.15
CA ALA A 305 15.13 -26.80 27.23
C ALA A 305 13.78 -26.39 27.83
N LEU A 306 13.76 -25.51 28.85
CA LEU A 306 12.53 -24.94 29.40
C LEU A 306 11.81 -24.05 28.39
N ALA A 307 12.55 -23.27 27.60
CA ALA A 307 11.98 -22.46 26.52
C ALA A 307 11.34 -23.35 25.45
N PHE A 308 12.02 -24.42 25.03
CA PHE A 308 11.48 -25.45 24.13
C PHE A 308 10.24 -26.17 24.70
N ALA A 309 10.16 -26.32 26.03
CA ALA A 309 9.00 -26.88 26.72
C ALA A 309 7.88 -25.86 26.93
N GLY A 310 8.13 -24.58 26.65
CA GLY A 310 7.14 -23.49 26.72
C GLY A 310 7.02 -22.83 28.06
N GLU A 311 7.89 -23.21 28.99
CA GLU A 311 8.00 -22.63 30.32
C GLU A 311 8.86 -21.37 30.24
N LEU A 312 8.47 -20.40 29.41
CA LEU A 312 9.26 -19.20 29.10
C LEU A 312 9.64 -18.40 30.35
N GLU A 313 8.77 -18.36 31.35
CA GLU A 313 9.06 -17.68 32.61
C GLU A 313 10.16 -18.39 33.41
N ALA A 314 10.06 -19.71 33.53
CA ALA A 314 11.09 -20.52 34.20
C ALA A 314 12.41 -20.50 33.40
N ALA A 315 12.33 -20.51 32.07
CA ALA A 315 13.47 -20.38 31.18
C ALA A 315 14.20 -19.05 31.42
N GLN A 316 13.49 -17.92 31.42
CA GLN A 316 14.08 -16.61 31.70
C GLN A 316 14.68 -16.55 33.10
N GLU A 317 14.01 -17.09 34.12
CA GLU A 317 14.53 -17.12 35.49
C GLU A 317 15.85 -17.90 35.59
N VAL A 318 15.93 -19.07 34.95
CA VAL A 318 17.15 -19.90 34.93
C VAL A 318 18.28 -19.19 34.18
N LEU A 319 18.00 -18.68 32.99
CA LEU A 319 18.99 -18.01 32.13
C LEU A 319 19.48 -16.70 32.75
N SER A 320 18.60 -15.93 33.39
CA SER A 320 18.98 -14.66 34.04
C SER A 320 19.94 -14.83 35.22
N ARG A 321 20.00 -16.03 35.81
CA ARG A 321 20.96 -16.40 36.87
C ARG A 321 22.31 -16.84 36.32
N GLY A 322 22.43 -17.04 35.01
CA GLY A 322 23.68 -17.35 34.35
C GLY A 322 24.72 -16.24 34.50
N ALA A 323 25.97 -16.61 34.30
CA ALA A 323 27.14 -15.72 34.46
C ALA A 323 27.85 -15.44 33.13
N THR A 324 27.39 -16.04 32.03
CA THR A 324 27.98 -15.85 30.70
C THR A 324 27.16 -14.88 29.86
N ALA A 325 27.82 -14.26 28.88
CA ALA A 325 27.14 -13.40 27.91
C ALA A 325 26.06 -14.16 27.12
N ALA A 326 26.28 -15.44 26.84
CA ALA A 326 25.32 -16.31 26.15
C ALA A 326 24.07 -16.57 27.00
N ASP A 327 24.21 -16.80 28.31
CA ASP A 327 23.07 -16.99 29.21
C ASP A 327 22.18 -15.74 29.27
N LEU A 328 22.81 -14.57 29.41
CA LEU A 328 22.10 -13.30 29.50
C LEU A 328 21.47 -12.89 28.17
N ALA A 329 22.15 -13.15 27.05
CA ALA A 329 21.58 -12.95 25.71
C ALA A 329 20.37 -13.87 25.46
N ALA A 330 20.45 -15.13 25.87
CA ALA A 330 19.32 -16.06 25.81
C ALA A 330 18.17 -15.63 26.74
N ALA A 331 18.48 -15.17 27.96
CA ALA A 331 17.47 -14.62 28.87
C ALA A 331 16.75 -13.41 28.26
N LEU A 332 17.51 -12.53 27.58
CA LEU A 332 16.97 -11.37 26.88
C LEU A 332 16.04 -11.79 25.74
N GLN A 333 16.46 -12.75 24.90
CA GLN A 333 15.61 -13.28 23.83
C GLN A 333 14.29 -13.84 24.39
N VAL A 334 14.34 -14.58 25.49
CA VAL A 334 13.13 -15.08 26.17
C VAL A 334 12.28 -13.93 26.73
N ALA A 335 12.90 -12.87 27.28
CA ALA A 335 12.18 -11.69 27.75
C ALA A 335 11.46 -10.98 26.60
N VAL A 336 12.11 -10.82 25.44
CA VAL A 336 11.48 -10.27 24.21
C VAL A 336 10.33 -11.16 23.74
N LEU A 337 10.51 -12.49 23.70
CA LEU A 337 9.44 -13.44 23.35
C LEU A 337 8.23 -13.37 24.29
N ARG A 338 8.46 -12.99 25.56
CA ARG A 338 7.42 -12.82 26.57
C ARG A 338 6.79 -11.43 26.59
N ASP A 339 7.28 -10.50 25.77
CA ASP A 339 6.93 -9.06 25.84
C ASP A 339 7.24 -8.45 27.22
N ASP A 340 8.26 -8.97 27.91
CA ASP A 340 8.79 -8.43 29.16
C ASP A 340 9.81 -7.32 28.86
N ARG A 341 9.31 -6.15 28.45
CA ARG A 341 10.15 -4.99 28.07
C ARG A 341 11.08 -4.55 29.19
N ALA A 342 10.58 -4.51 30.43
CA ALA A 342 11.38 -4.11 31.58
C ALA A 342 12.50 -5.13 31.88
N GLY A 343 12.19 -6.43 31.80
CA GLY A 343 13.20 -7.48 31.91
C GLY A 343 14.22 -7.44 30.79
N ALA A 344 13.78 -7.20 29.55
CA ALA A 344 14.65 -7.08 28.39
C ALA A 344 15.60 -5.87 28.49
N GLU A 345 15.11 -4.71 28.89
CA GLU A 345 15.95 -3.54 29.16
C GLU A 345 16.98 -3.82 30.26
N ALA A 346 16.55 -4.40 31.38
CA ALA A 346 17.44 -4.72 32.49
C ALA A 346 18.52 -5.73 32.09
N LEU A 347 18.15 -6.77 31.33
CA LEU A 347 19.08 -7.81 30.86
C LEU A 347 20.06 -7.26 29.84
N SER A 348 19.61 -6.42 28.89
CA SER A 348 20.49 -5.77 27.92
C SER A 348 21.46 -4.81 28.58
N ALA A 349 21.00 -3.96 29.50
CA ALA A 349 21.87 -3.05 30.25
C ALA A 349 22.91 -3.81 31.09
N ARG A 350 22.50 -4.91 31.73
CA ARG A 350 23.40 -5.79 32.46
C ARG A 350 24.42 -6.45 31.54
N LEU A 351 24.00 -6.95 30.39
CA LEU A 351 24.87 -7.59 29.40
C LEU A 351 25.92 -6.61 28.85
N ALA A 352 25.53 -5.38 28.54
CA ALA A 352 26.44 -4.31 28.10
C ALA A 352 27.43 -3.89 29.21
N ALA A 353 27.01 -3.91 30.48
CA ALA A 353 27.85 -3.56 31.62
C ALA A 353 28.83 -4.66 32.03
N GLU A 354 28.38 -5.92 32.05
CA GLU A 354 29.17 -7.08 32.47
C GLU A 354 30.08 -7.60 31.35
N HIS A 355 29.67 -7.44 30.07
CA HIS A 355 30.37 -7.96 28.90
C HIS A 355 30.47 -6.92 27.76
N PRO A 356 31.10 -5.75 28.00
CA PRO A 356 31.19 -4.69 27.00
C PRO A 356 31.93 -5.14 25.73
N GLY A 357 31.31 -4.94 24.57
CA GLY A 357 31.90 -5.29 23.26
C GLY A 357 31.94 -6.79 22.96
N ALA A 358 31.34 -7.64 23.80
CA ALA A 358 31.15 -9.04 23.45
C ALA A 358 30.09 -9.17 22.33
N LEU A 359 30.31 -10.10 21.41
CA LEU A 359 29.40 -10.32 20.28
C LEU A 359 27.93 -10.55 20.71
N PRO A 360 27.64 -11.41 21.72
CA PRO A 360 26.27 -11.55 22.22
C PRO A 360 25.67 -10.27 22.81
N ALA A 361 26.50 -9.36 23.34
CA ALA A 361 26.04 -8.08 23.86
C ALA A 361 25.64 -7.11 22.73
N LEU A 362 26.41 -7.07 21.65
CA LEU A 362 26.10 -6.26 20.47
C LEU A 362 24.86 -6.76 19.74
N GLU A 363 24.71 -8.08 19.58
CA GLU A 363 23.52 -8.70 19.00
C GLU A 363 22.26 -8.44 19.85
N ALA A 364 22.38 -8.62 21.16
CA ALA A 364 21.33 -8.33 22.12
C ALA A 364 20.89 -6.87 22.09
N GLU A 365 21.85 -5.95 22.03
CA GLU A 365 21.55 -4.52 21.93
C GLU A 365 20.87 -4.20 20.59
N ALA A 366 21.37 -4.76 19.47
CA ALA A 366 20.75 -4.60 18.16
C ALA A 366 19.30 -5.10 18.12
N MET A 367 19.04 -6.30 18.65
CA MET A 367 17.70 -6.86 18.74
C MET A 367 16.79 -5.99 19.61
N ARG A 368 17.27 -5.52 20.76
CA ARG A 368 16.49 -4.62 21.63
C ARG A 368 16.18 -3.29 20.94
N LEU A 369 17.18 -2.68 20.30
CA LEU A 369 17.05 -1.43 19.55
C LEU A 369 16.04 -1.58 18.40
N SER A 370 16.13 -2.67 17.64
CA SER A 370 15.23 -2.96 16.53
C SER A 370 13.83 -3.30 17.00
N ASP A 371 13.69 -4.30 17.86
CA ASP A 371 12.40 -4.92 18.16
C ASP A 371 11.64 -4.08 19.19
N LEU A 372 12.27 -3.71 20.32
CA LEU A 372 11.58 -2.99 21.39
C LEU A 372 11.50 -1.47 21.19
N GLU A 373 12.55 -0.87 20.64
CA GLU A 373 12.63 0.59 20.49
C GLU A 373 12.28 1.09 19.08
N GLY A 374 12.25 0.21 18.07
CA GLY A 374 12.04 0.59 16.67
C GLY A 374 13.18 1.43 16.09
N ASP A 375 14.33 1.50 16.75
CA ASP A 375 15.53 2.19 16.30
C ASP A 375 16.42 1.26 15.46
N HIS A 376 15.93 0.94 14.26
CA HIS A 376 16.64 0.07 13.32
C HIS A 376 17.99 0.66 12.85
N ARG A 377 18.21 1.97 12.96
CA ARG A 377 19.50 2.59 12.62
C ARG A 377 20.54 2.35 13.70
N ALA A 378 20.17 2.54 14.96
CA ALA A 378 21.05 2.18 16.06
C ALA A 378 21.32 0.67 16.07
N ALA A 379 20.31 -0.13 15.73
CA ALA A 379 20.47 -1.58 15.53
C ALA A 379 21.47 -1.90 14.42
N GLU A 380 21.36 -1.26 13.25
CA GLU A 380 22.33 -1.40 12.14
C GLU A 380 23.76 -1.08 12.62
N ALA A 381 23.96 0.00 13.37
CA ALA A 381 25.27 0.36 13.89
C ALA A 381 25.87 -0.74 14.79
N ARG A 382 25.07 -1.32 15.70
CA ARG A 382 25.50 -2.44 16.54
C ARG A 382 25.77 -3.71 15.73
N LEU A 383 24.98 -3.98 14.70
CA LEU A 383 25.18 -5.13 13.80
C LEU A 383 26.46 -4.99 12.97
N LEU A 384 26.80 -3.79 12.52
CA LEU A 384 28.06 -3.53 11.82
C LEU A 384 29.28 -3.70 12.74
N GLU A 385 29.17 -3.30 14.02
CA GLU A 385 30.19 -3.58 15.03
C GLU A 385 30.32 -5.09 15.30
N ALA A 386 29.21 -5.81 15.39
CA ALA A 386 29.19 -7.27 15.55
C ALA A 386 29.83 -7.98 14.34
N LEU A 387 29.50 -7.55 13.12
CA LEU A 387 30.10 -8.08 11.87
C LEU A 387 31.59 -7.80 11.77
N ALA A 388 32.10 -6.73 12.38
CA ALA A 388 33.54 -6.48 12.44
C ALA A 388 34.27 -7.50 13.33
N LEU A 389 33.57 -8.11 14.29
CA LEU A 389 34.11 -9.18 15.14
C LEU A 389 33.99 -10.56 14.47
N ASP A 390 32.86 -10.84 13.80
CA ASP A 390 32.61 -12.11 13.12
C ASP A 390 31.88 -11.91 11.77
N PRO A 391 32.61 -11.66 10.67
CA PRO A 391 32.01 -11.47 9.35
C PRO A 391 31.38 -12.74 8.76
N GLY A 392 31.68 -13.92 9.31
CA GLY A 392 31.23 -15.22 8.79
C GLY A 392 29.90 -15.69 9.39
N ARG A 393 29.37 -14.96 10.37
CA ARG A 393 28.12 -15.30 11.06
C ARG A 393 26.91 -14.89 10.25
N GLU A 394 26.21 -15.86 9.66
CA GLU A 394 25.02 -15.63 8.83
C GLU A 394 23.91 -14.86 9.55
N SER A 395 23.67 -15.15 10.84
CA SER A 395 22.60 -14.52 11.62
C SER A 395 22.74 -13.01 11.73
N LEU A 396 23.98 -12.49 11.74
CA LEU A 396 24.27 -11.04 11.72
C LEU A 396 23.90 -10.41 10.38
N TRP A 397 24.20 -11.09 9.28
CA TRP A 397 23.81 -10.63 7.95
C TRP A 397 22.30 -10.66 7.76
N ASN A 398 21.62 -11.69 8.28
CA ASN A 398 20.16 -11.73 8.28
C ASN A 398 19.55 -10.60 9.11
N ALA A 399 20.06 -10.35 10.33
CA ALA A 399 19.63 -9.24 11.17
C ALA A 399 19.91 -7.87 10.55
N LEU A 400 21.04 -7.72 9.86
CA LEU A 400 21.37 -6.50 9.11
C LEU A 400 20.40 -6.29 7.95
N GLY A 401 20.03 -7.36 7.24
CA GLY A 401 19.01 -7.32 6.20
C GLY A 401 17.66 -6.83 6.73
N LEU A 402 17.23 -7.36 7.89
CA LEU A 402 16.00 -6.94 8.56
C LEU A 402 16.03 -5.47 8.98
N ALA A 403 17.12 -5.03 9.62
CA ALA A 403 17.29 -3.64 10.04
C ALA A 403 17.26 -2.69 8.84
N ARG A 404 18.00 -3.00 7.77
CA ARG A 404 18.03 -2.20 6.54
C ARG A 404 16.70 -2.18 5.80
N TYR A 405 15.99 -3.30 5.79
CA TYR A 405 14.66 -3.38 5.19
C TYR A 405 13.65 -2.50 5.93
N ALA A 406 13.66 -2.53 7.26
CA ALA A 406 12.82 -1.65 8.07
C ALA A 406 13.18 -0.17 7.87
N LEU A 407 14.46 0.13 7.59
CA LEU A 407 14.92 1.46 7.19
C LEU A 407 14.59 1.85 5.74
N ASP A 408 13.88 1.01 4.99
CA ASP A 408 13.56 1.18 3.56
C ASP A 408 14.83 1.30 2.69
N ASP A 409 15.97 0.78 3.19
CA ASP A 409 17.18 0.52 2.43
C ASP A 409 17.11 -0.87 1.79
N LEU A 410 16.21 -1.00 0.82
CA LEU A 410 15.95 -2.25 0.11
C LEU A 410 17.21 -2.79 -0.59
N VAL A 411 18.06 -1.89 -1.07
CA VAL A 411 19.32 -2.23 -1.75
C VAL A 411 20.32 -2.85 -0.76
N GLY A 412 20.53 -2.20 0.38
CA GLY A 412 21.42 -2.71 1.42
C GLY A 412 20.89 -3.97 2.09
N ALA A 413 19.56 -4.11 2.19
CA ALA A 413 18.89 -5.30 2.71
C ALA A 413 19.10 -6.53 1.79
N GLU A 414 18.92 -6.35 0.48
CA GLU A 414 19.16 -7.42 -0.51
C GLU A 414 20.59 -7.93 -0.44
N ALA A 415 21.56 -7.02 -0.36
CA ALA A 415 22.98 -7.35 -0.26
C ALA A 415 23.25 -8.19 1.01
N ALA A 416 22.72 -7.78 2.16
CA ALA A 416 22.91 -8.48 3.41
C ALA A 416 22.27 -9.87 3.40
N TRP A 417 21.03 -10.03 2.91
CA TRP A 417 20.40 -11.36 2.83
C TRP A 417 21.05 -12.28 1.80
N ARG A 418 21.58 -11.74 0.69
CA ARG A 418 22.37 -12.57 -0.23
C ARG A 418 23.64 -13.10 0.40
N GLU A 419 24.34 -12.30 1.20
CA GLU A 419 25.50 -12.78 1.95
C GLU A 419 25.11 -13.81 3.01
N ALA A 420 24.01 -13.58 3.74
CA ALA A 420 23.48 -14.57 4.68
C ALA A 420 23.19 -15.92 3.99
N VAL A 421 22.50 -15.90 2.84
CA VAL A 421 22.21 -17.10 2.04
C VAL A 421 23.48 -17.75 1.48
N ALA A 422 24.51 -16.98 1.16
CA ALA A 422 25.79 -17.51 0.69
C ALA A 422 26.58 -18.21 1.82
N LEU A 423 26.54 -17.65 3.04
CA LEU A 423 27.21 -18.21 4.21
C LEU A 423 26.53 -19.48 4.74
N ALA A 424 25.19 -19.52 4.78
CA ALA A 424 24.43 -20.71 5.18
C ALA A 424 23.26 -21.03 4.24
N PRO A 425 23.52 -21.70 3.09
CA PRO A 425 22.49 -21.97 2.08
C PRO A 425 21.30 -22.81 2.56
N GLY A 426 21.50 -23.61 3.61
CA GLY A 426 20.49 -24.49 4.22
C GLY A 426 19.66 -23.85 5.34
N ARG A 427 19.96 -22.61 5.75
CA ARG A 427 19.13 -21.87 6.71
C ARG A 427 17.99 -21.15 5.99
N PRO A 428 16.72 -21.44 6.33
CA PRO A 428 15.58 -20.96 5.55
C PRO A 428 15.23 -19.48 5.79
N GLU A 429 15.66 -18.87 6.89
CA GLU A 429 15.23 -17.53 7.32
C GLU A 429 15.66 -16.43 6.33
N ALA A 430 16.95 -16.30 6.07
CA ALA A 430 17.48 -15.28 5.16
C ALA A 430 16.96 -15.47 3.74
N ARG A 431 16.78 -16.71 3.29
CA ARG A 431 16.23 -17.04 1.97
C ARG A 431 14.76 -16.64 1.86
N ALA A 432 13.97 -16.88 2.91
CA ALA A 432 12.57 -16.47 2.95
C ALA A 432 12.44 -14.94 2.98
N ASN A 433 13.28 -14.24 3.74
CA ASN A 433 13.31 -12.78 3.76
C ASN A 433 13.71 -12.19 2.40
N LEU A 434 14.70 -12.78 1.73
CA LEU A 434 15.08 -12.43 0.36
C LEU A 434 13.91 -12.63 -0.62
N ALA A 435 13.17 -13.73 -0.54
CA ALA A 435 12.00 -13.97 -1.38
C ALA A 435 10.91 -12.89 -1.18
N ILE A 436 10.71 -12.43 0.04
CA ILE A 436 9.73 -11.39 0.39
C ILE A 436 10.16 -10.03 -0.16
N LEU A 437 11.43 -9.67 -0.02
CA LEU A 437 11.99 -8.46 -0.62
C LEU A 437 11.84 -8.45 -2.14
N LEU A 438 12.23 -9.54 -2.79
CA LEU A 438 12.11 -9.71 -4.24
C LEU A 438 10.65 -9.56 -4.71
N MET A 439 9.68 -9.96 -3.90
CA MET A 439 8.25 -9.72 -4.14
C MET A 439 7.85 -8.23 -4.02
N ASP A 440 8.41 -7.49 -3.05
CA ASP A 440 8.20 -6.04 -2.91
C ASP A 440 8.80 -5.22 -4.06
N GLU A 441 9.83 -5.76 -4.70
CA GLU A 441 10.52 -5.18 -5.86
C GLU A 441 9.98 -5.70 -7.21
N GLU A 442 8.83 -6.39 -7.20
CA GLU A 442 8.16 -6.94 -8.39
C GLU A 442 8.99 -7.98 -9.18
N ARG A 443 10.04 -8.55 -8.58
CA ARG A 443 10.95 -9.54 -9.18
C ARG A 443 10.42 -10.96 -8.98
N ALA A 444 9.28 -11.22 -9.61
CA ALA A 444 8.46 -12.38 -9.30
C ALA A 444 9.16 -13.73 -9.53
N ALA A 445 9.88 -13.84 -10.65
CA ALA A 445 10.57 -15.06 -11.03
C ALA A 445 11.71 -15.43 -10.07
N GLU A 446 12.49 -14.45 -9.60
CA GLU A 446 13.58 -14.68 -8.65
C GLU A 446 13.03 -15.11 -7.30
N ALA A 447 12.01 -14.43 -6.78
CA ALA A 447 11.39 -14.82 -5.52
C ALA A 447 10.71 -16.20 -5.57
N ARG A 448 10.11 -16.57 -6.72
CA ARG A 448 9.63 -17.95 -6.91
C ARG A 448 10.77 -18.95 -6.76
N ALA A 449 11.92 -18.70 -7.41
CA ALA A 449 13.06 -19.60 -7.34
C ALA A 449 13.56 -19.77 -5.88
N GLU A 450 13.57 -18.68 -5.09
CA GLU A 450 13.91 -18.74 -3.66
C GLU A 450 12.86 -19.50 -2.84
N ALA A 451 11.56 -19.29 -3.09
CA ALA A 451 10.49 -20.02 -2.41
C ALA A 451 10.50 -21.52 -2.75
N GLU A 452 10.73 -21.86 -4.02
CA GLU A 452 10.89 -23.25 -4.46
C GLU A 452 12.14 -23.89 -3.88
N ALA A 453 13.22 -23.13 -3.70
CA ALA A 453 14.42 -23.62 -3.03
C ALA A 453 14.14 -24.03 -1.58
N LEU A 454 13.40 -23.23 -0.83
CA LEU A 454 12.95 -23.59 0.52
C LEU A 454 12.13 -24.89 0.53
N LEU A 455 11.23 -25.05 -0.44
CA LEU A 455 10.37 -26.23 -0.54
C LEU A 455 11.07 -27.48 -1.07
N ARG A 456 12.22 -27.34 -1.74
CA ARG A 456 13.05 -28.50 -2.12
C ARG A 456 13.64 -29.18 -0.90
N ASP A 457 14.05 -28.38 0.09
CA ASP A 457 14.69 -28.87 1.30
C ASP A 457 13.65 -29.30 2.35
N ASP A 458 12.54 -28.54 2.47
CA ASP A 458 11.37 -28.90 3.29
C ASP A 458 10.04 -28.67 2.54
N PRO A 459 9.49 -29.70 1.87
CA PRO A 459 8.23 -29.59 1.09
C PRO A 459 6.98 -29.21 1.91
N GLY A 460 7.03 -29.36 3.23
CA GLY A 460 5.96 -28.99 4.17
C GLY A 460 6.26 -27.72 4.96
N GLY A 461 7.42 -27.09 4.71
CA GLY A 461 7.94 -26.00 5.51
C GLY A 461 7.09 -24.75 5.42
N TYR A 462 6.74 -24.19 6.58
CA TYR A 462 5.94 -22.98 6.71
C TYR A 462 6.49 -21.82 5.86
N LEU A 463 7.81 -21.57 5.94
CA LEU A 463 8.45 -20.43 5.28
C LEU A 463 8.39 -20.50 3.75
N GLY A 464 8.68 -21.68 3.19
CA GLY A 464 8.58 -21.91 1.74
C GLY A 464 7.14 -21.81 1.25
N LEU A 465 6.17 -22.37 1.99
CA LEU A 465 4.75 -22.29 1.63
C LEU A 465 4.22 -20.86 1.72
N ARG A 466 4.61 -20.09 2.74
CA ARG A 466 4.21 -18.68 2.87
C ARG A 466 4.79 -17.84 1.72
N ALA A 467 6.08 -17.97 1.45
CA ALA A 467 6.75 -17.24 0.37
C ALA A 467 6.13 -17.57 -0.99
N LEU A 468 5.91 -18.87 -1.29
CA LEU A 468 5.26 -19.30 -2.52
C LEU A 468 3.81 -18.79 -2.60
N GLY A 469 3.05 -18.87 -1.50
CA GLY A 469 1.68 -18.35 -1.45
C GLY A 469 1.60 -16.86 -1.79
N ARG A 470 2.55 -16.06 -1.30
CA ARG A 470 2.67 -14.63 -1.66
C ARG A 470 2.99 -14.43 -3.15
N VAL A 471 3.94 -15.20 -3.71
CA VAL A 471 4.24 -15.21 -5.15
C VAL A 471 2.97 -15.47 -5.96
N GLU A 472 2.23 -16.50 -5.58
CA GLU A 472 1.00 -16.91 -6.27
C GLU A 472 -0.10 -15.84 -6.19
N ILE A 473 -0.24 -15.10 -5.08
CA ILE A 473 -1.16 -13.95 -4.98
C ILE A 473 -0.82 -12.91 -6.05
N GLN A 474 0.45 -12.48 -6.10
CA GLN A 474 0.88 -11.42 -7.00
C GLN A 474 0.87 -11.87 -8.47
N GLU A 475 0.92 -13.15 -8.76
CA GLU A 475 0.69 -13.67 -10.11
C GLU A 475 -0.79 -13.78 -10.49
N GLY A 476 -1.69 -13.59 -9.52
CA GLY A 476 -3.12 -13.85 -9.70
C GLY A 476 -3.43 -15.35 -9.85
N ALA A 477 -2.57 -16.22 -9.33
CA ALA A 477 -2.70 -17.66 -9.48
C ALA A 477 -3.78 -18.22 -8.52
N PRO A 478 -4.73 -19.04 -9.01
CA PRO A 478 -5.86 -19.51 -8.21
C PRO A 478 -5.45 -20.44 -7.06
N GLN A 479 -4.30 -21.10 -7.16
CA GLN A 479 -3.78 -22.01 -6.13
C GLN A 479 -3.18 -21.32 -4.91
N ALA A 480 -2.98 -19.99 -4.94
CA ALA A 480 -2.44 -19.20 -3.81
C ALA A 480 -3.13 -19.55 -2.48
N ARG A 481 -4.45 -19.69 -2.53
CA ARG A 481 -5.28 -20.08 -1.38
C ARG A 481 -4.88 -21.44 -0.81
N ASP A 482 -4.70 -22.46 -1.63
CA ASP A 482 -4.35 -23.80 -1.17
C ASP A 482 -2.96 -23.80 -0.52
N THR A 483 -1.98 -23.14 -1.17
CA THR A 483 -0.62 -22.99 -0.65
C THR A 483 -0.60 -22.29 0.70
N LEU A 484 -1.34 -21.18 0.84
CA LEU A 484 -1.43 -20.45 2.11
C LEU A 484 -2.21 -21.20 3.19
N LEU A 485 -3.22 -22.00 2.83
CA LEU A 485 -3.88 -22.88 3.80
C LEU A 485 -2.93 -23.98 4.29
N ARG A 486 -2.04 -24.49 3.44
CA ARG A 486 -0.97 -25.41 3.85
C ARG A 486 0.04 -24.70 4.76
N ALA A 487 0.41 -23.45 4.45
CA ALA A 487 1.25 -22.64 5.34
C ALA A 487 0.60 -22.46 6.72
N LEU A 488 -0.70 -22.13 6.76
CA LEU A 488 -1.44 -21.99 8.01
C LEU A 488 -1.62 -23.32 8.74
N ALA A 489 -1.70 -24.45 8.02
CA ALA A 489 -1.69 -25.78 8.64
C ALA A 489 -0.33 -26.09 9.30
N ALA A 490 0.76 -25.68 8.66
CA ALA A 490 2.11 -25.78 9.22
C ALA A 490 2.27 -24.86 10.44
N GLN A 491 1.78 -23.61 10.39
CA GLN A 491 1.84 -22.63 11.48
C GLN A 491 0.47 -21.93 11.74
N PRO A 492 -0.41 -22.50 12.59
CA PRO A 492 -1.78 -22.04 12.82
C PRO A 492 -1.96 -20.65 13.44
N ALA A 493 -0.97 -20.17 14.19
CA ALA A 493 -1.00 -18.86 14.84
C ALA A 493 -0.15 -17.81 14.10
N ALA A 494 0.07 -18.00 12.80
CA ALA A 494 0.73 -17.03 11.94
C ALA A 494 -0.24 -15.91 11.48
N ALA A 495 -0.19 -14.76 12.17
CA ALA A 495 -0.98 -13.57 11.81
C ALA A 495 -0.74 -13.15 10.34
N GLU A 496 0.51 -13.13 9.89
CA GLU A 496 0.90 -12.82 8.52
C GLU A 496 0.25 -13.75 7.48
N THR A 497 0.19 -15.05 7.74
CA THR A 497 -0.47 -15.97 6.78
C THR A 497 -1.97 -15.71 6.72
N SER A 498 -2.58 -15.33 7.84
CA SER A 498 -3.97 -14.87 7.85
C SER A 498 -4.13 -13.56 7.05
N LEU A 499 -3.19 -12.61 7.15
CA LEU A 499 -3.18 -11.41 6.30
C LEU A 499 -3.06 -11.75 4.80
N MET A 500 -2.13 -12.64 4.44
CA MET A 500 -1.95 -13.08 3.05
C MET A 500 -3.20 -13.80 2.52
N LEU A 501 -3.84 -14.64 3.34
CA LEU A 501 -5.14 -15.25 3.01
C LEU A 501 -6.24 -14.20 2.87
N ALA A 502 -6.26 -13.17 3.71
CA ALA A 502 -7.21 -12.06 3.61
C ALA A 502 -7.03 -11.30 2.28
N ILE A 503 -5.79 -11.00 1.91
CA ILE A 503 -5.43 -10.38 0.62
C ILE A 503 -5.83 -11.27 -0.56
N ALA A 504 -5.45 -12.55 -0.52
CA ALA A 504 -5.80 -13.52 -1.56
C ALA A 504 -7.33 -13.64 -1.73
N ALA A 505 -8.05 -13.69 -0.61
CA ALA A 505 -9.51 -13.75 -0.60
C ALA A 505 -10.14 -12.46 -1.14
N TRP A 506 -9.63 -11.28 -0.74
CA TRP A 506 -10.09 -9.99 -1.27
C TRP A 506 -9.89 -9.91 -2.78
N GLN A 507 -8.67 -10.20 -3.26
CA GLN A 507 -8.33 -10.12 -4.68
C GLN A 507 -9.01 -11.19 -5.54
N SER A 508 -9.43 -12.32 -4.96
CA SER A 508 -10.25 -13.34 -5.63
C SER A 508 -11.77 -13.13 -5.49
N GLY A 509 -12.21 -12.12 -4.71
CA GLY A 509 -13.62 -11.79 -4.50
C GLY A 509 -14.33 -12.58 -3.39
N ASP A 510 -13.62 -13.41 -2.60
CA ASP A 510 -14.17 -14.11 -1.43
C ASP A 510 -14.22 -13.18 -0.20
N LEU A 511 -15.10 -12.18 -0.25
CA LEU A 511 -15.22 -11.12 0.75
C LEU A 511 -15.40 -11.64 2.18
N ARG A 512 -16.23 -12.67 2.35
CA ARG A 512 -16.50 -13.26 3.67
C ARG A 512 -15.23 -13.87 4.25
N ARG A 513 -14.41 -14.54 3.42
CA ARG A 513 -13.15 -15.10 3.88
C ARG A 513 -12.14 -14.00 4.17
N ALA A 514 -12.09 -12.96 3.35
CA ALA A 514 -11.21 -11.81 3.58
C ALA A 514 -11.45 -11.19 4.97
N GLU A 515 -12.71 -10.93 5.34
CA GLU A 515 -13.09 -10.43 6.66
C GLU A 515 -12.71 -11.40 7.79
N GLN A 516 -12.99 -12.70 7.62
CA GLN A 516 -12.67 -13.73 8.62
C GLN A 516 -11.17 -13.81 8.93
N GLU A 517 -10.34 -13.76 7.89
CA GLU A 517 -8.90 -13.88 8.00
C GLU A 517 -8.26 -12.59 8.50
N LEU A 518 -8.82 -11.43 8.14
CA LEU A 518 -8.40 -10.14 8.70
C LEU A 518 -8.73 -10.04 10.19
N ASP A 519 -9.89 -10.57 10.62
CA ASP A 519 -10.24 -10.69 12.03
C ASP A 519 -9.32 -11.70 12.75
N ALA A 520 -8.92 -12.78 12.08
CA ALA A 520 -7.95 -13.73 12.63
C ALA A 520 -6.58 -13.09 12.82
N ALA A 521 -6.08 -12.37 11.81
CA ALA A 521 -4.85 -11.61 11.89
C ALA A 521 -4.86 -10.62 13.07
N ARG A 522 -5.92 -9.80 13.21
CA ARG A 522 -6.06 -8.86 14.35
C ARG A 522 -6.09 -9.53 15.72
N ARG A 523 -6.61 -10.75 15.82
CA ARG A 523 -6.60 -11.50 17.10
C ARG A 523 -5.23 -12.09 17.39
N LEU A 524 -4.54 -12.57 16.36
CA LEU A 524 -3.23 -13.18 16.47
C LEU A 524 -2.14 -12.13 16.74
N ASP A 525 -2.27 -10.95 16.12
CA ASP A 525 -1.44 -9.78 16.35
C ASP A 525 -2.28 -8.49 16.47
N PRO A 526 -2.66 -8.10 17.70
CA PRO A 526 -3.41 -6.86 17.93
C PRO A 526 -2.61 -5.57 17.76
N ASN A 527 -1.28 -5.67 17.68
CA ASN A 527 -0.40 -4.50 17.59
C ASN A 527 0.04 -4.21 16.15
N ASP A 528 -0.22 -5.12 15.21
CA ASP A 528 0.13 -4.93 13.81
C ASP A 528 -0.78 -3.89 13.11
N PRO A 529 -0.21 -2.74 12.65
CA PRO A 529 -0.99 -1.74 11.92
C PRO A 529 -1.54 -2.27 10.58
N LEU A 530 -0.91 -3.29 9.98
CA LEU A 530 -1.25 -3.76 8.64
C LEU A 530 -2.68 -4.29 8.53
N ALA A 531 -3.15 -4.99 9.56
CA ALA A 531 -4.50 -5.53 9.56
C ALA A 531 -5.56 -4.41 9.56
N ALA A 532 -5.28 -3.30 10.24
CA ALA A 532 -6.14 -2.12 10.23
C ALA A 532 -6.03 -1.36 8.90
N GLU A 533 -4.82 -1.22 8.36
CA GLU A 533 -4.56 -0.55 7.08
C GLU A 533 -5.25 -1.25 5.90
N ILE A 534 -5.10 -2.58 5.80
CA ILE A 534 -5.82 -3.42 4.82
C ILE A 534 -7.34 -3.30 5.03
N GLY A 535 -7.79 -3.28 6.29
CA GLY A 535 -9.20 -3.09 6.62
C GLY A 535 -9.76 -1.75 6.14
N ALA A 536 -8.97 -0.67 6.25
CA ALA A 536 -9.36 0.65 5.77
C ALA A 536 -9.50 0.67 4.24
N VAL A 537 -8.57 0.06 3.51
CA VAL A 537 -8.63 -0.03 2.03
C VAL A 537 -9.83 -0.86 1.58
N ILE A 538 -10.08 -2.02 2.20
CA ILE A 538 -11.25 -2.86 1.88
C ILE A 538 -12.56 -2.11 2.16
N ALA A 539 -12.63 -1.41 3.31
CA ALA A 539 -13.81 -0.63 3.67
C ALA A 539 -14.07 0.54 2.69
N LEU A 540 -13.02 1.25 2.27
CA LEU A 540 -13.11 2.29 1.23
C LEU A 540 -13.65 1.73 -0.08
N ASP A 541 -13.08 0.59 -0.55
CA ASP A 541 -13.52 -0.01 -1.80
C ASP A 541 -14.96 -0.52 -1.76
N ARG A 542 -15.47 -0.83 -0.56
CA ARG A 542 -16.85 -1.23 -0.30
C ARG A 542 -17.79 -0.07 0.03
N ALA A 543 -17.29 1.16 0.02
CA ALA A 543 -18.02 2.37 0.44
C ALA A 543 -18.57 2.29 1.89
N GLU A 544 -17.87 1.55 2.76
CA GLU A 544 -18.14 1.44 4.20
C GLU A 544 -17.37 2.53 4.96
N ALA A 545 -17.74 3.79 4.72
CA ALA A 545 -16.99 4.97 5.18
C ALA A 545 -16.70 5.01 6.69
N ASP A 546 -17.68 4.65 7.53
CA ASP A 546 -17.49 4.62 8.98
C ASP A 546 -16.43 3.61 9.41
N ALA A 547 -16.44 2.42 8.80
CA ALA A 547 -15.45 1.38 9.05
C ALA A 547 -14.07 1.84 8.56
N ALA A 548 -13.99 2.48 7.38
CA ALA A 548 -12.75 3.03 6.86
C ALA A 548 -12.10 4.03 7.82
N ILE A 549 -12.87 4.98 8.38
CA ILE A 549 -12.36 5.96 9.36
C ILE A 549 -11.88 5.28 10.64
N VAL A 550 -12.65 4.31 11.17
CA VAL A 550 -12.24 3.57 12.38
C VAL A 550 -10.92 2.83 12.15
N GLN A 551 -10.82 2.10 11.06
CA GLN A 551 -9.63 1.31 10.72
C GLN A 551 -8.43 2.23 10.43
N ALA A 552 -8.62 3.32 9.70
CA ALA A 552 -7.54 4.26 9.40
C ALA A 552 -6.96 4.91 10.66
N ARG A 553 -7.83 5.26 11.62
CA ARG A 553 -7.39 5.81 12.92
C ARG A 553 -6.64 4.80 13.76
N GLU A 554 -7.07 3.55 13.75
CA GLU A 554 -6.39 2.48 14.47
C GLU A 554 -5.01 2.19 13.86
N ALA A 555 -4.92 2.13 12.53
CA ALA A 555 -3.65 2.02 11.81
C ALA A 555 -2.68 3.15 12.21
N LEU A 556 -3.13 4.41 12.18
CA LEU A 556 -2.32 5.57 12.59
C LEU A 556 -1.91 5.51 14.07
N ARG A 557 -2.79 5.03 14.96
CA ARG A 557 -2.48 4.87 16.39
C ARG A 557 -1.38 3.83 16.59
N LEU A 558 -1.48 2.69 15.92
CA LEU A 558 -0.51 1.60 15.98
C LEU A 558 0.83 2.01 15.39
N GLN A 559 0.84 2.60 14.19
CA GLN A 559 2.05 3.15 13.54
C GLN A 559 2.77 4.15 14.44
N ARG A 560 2.05 5.06 15.11
CA ARG A 560 2.65 6.03 16.06
C ARG A 560 3.23 5.35 17.30
N SER A 561 2.58 4.31 17.81
CA SER A 561 3.09 3.58 18.99
C SER A 561 4.38 2.80 18.71
N GLN A 562 4.68 2.54 17.43
CA GLN A 562 5.88 1.86 16.95
C GLN A 562 6.97 2.83 16.44
N GLY A 563 7.00 4.07 16.94
CA GLY A 563 8.02 5.06 16.56
C GLY A 563 7.75 5.81 15.25
N GLY A 564 6.58 5.62 14.63
CA GLY A 564 6.17 6.34 13.43
C GLY A 564 6.83 5.85 12.13
N GLN A 565 7.40 4.65 12.12
CA GLN A 565 7.77 3.98 10.89
C GLN A 565 6.50 3.34 10.31
N ALA A 566 5.93 3.97 9.28
CA ALA A 566 4.78 3.43 8.57
C ALA A 566 5.28 2.28 7.67
N TRP A 567 4.79 1.07 7.93
CA TRP A 567 4.76 0.05 6.90
C TRP A 567 4.00 0.61 5.69
N ARG A 568 4.49 0.39 4.47
CA ARG A 568 3.81 0.86 3.25
C ARG A 568 3.27 -0.33 2.48
N LEU A 569 1.95 -0.52 2.47
CA LEU A 569 1.33 -1.47 1.55
C LEU A 569 1.59 -1.05 0.10
N ALA A 570 1.64 -2.02 -0.82
CA ALA A 570 1.71 -1.72 -2.26
C ALA A 570 0.47 -0.93 -2.76
N ALA A 571 -0.61 -0.88 -1.96
CA ALA A 571 -1.79 -0.04 -2.17
C ALA A 571 -1.52 1.47 -1.96
N ASP A 572 -0.53 1.82 -1.12
CA ASP A 572 -0.17 3.23 -0.84
C ASP A 572 0.71 3.81 -1.95
N ARG A 573 1.46 2.96 -2.67
CA ARG A 573 2.38 3.42 -3.72
C ARG A 573 1.69 4.01 -4.97
N ARG A 574 0.35 4.15 -5.02
CA ARG A 574 -0.39 4.38 -6.29
C ARG A 574 -1.31 5.60 -6.39
N GLY A 575 -1.58 6.36 -5.33
CA GLY A 575 -2.58 7.44 -5.48
C GLY A 575 -2.87 8.32 -4.28
N GLY A 576 -1.89 8.59 -3.42
CA GLY A 576 -2.11 9.34 -2.18
C GLY A 576 -2.26 8.42 -0.96
N SER A 577 -2.36 9.01 0.22
CA SER A 577 -2.56 8.27 1.47
C SER A 577 -3.99 7.71 1.55
N ARG A 578 -4.14 6.38 1.53
CA ARG A 578 -5.44 5.70 1.72
C ARG A 578 -6.05 5.99 3.09
N LEU A 579 -5.20 6.20 4.09
CA LEU A 579 -5.63 6.61 5.43
C LEU A 579 -6.26 8.00 5.43
N ALA A 580 -5.72 8.94 4.65
CA ALA A 580 -6.34 10.25 4.45
C ALA A 580 -7.64 10.15 3.63
N GLU A 581 -7.65 9.31 2.59
CA GLU A 581 -8.82 9.07 1.73
C GLU A 581 -10.05 8.62 2.54
N ALA A 582 -9.87 7.84 3.61
CA ALA A 582 -10.95 7.44 4.51
C ALA A 582 -11.81 8.62 5.02
N PHE A 583 -11.20 9.79 5.21
CA PHE A 583 -11.89 11.00 5.69
C PHE A 583 -12.48 11.83 4.55
N SER A 584 -11.72 12.08 3.48
CA SER A 584 -12.20 12.86 2.32
C SER A 584 -13.30 12.13 1.55
N PHE A 585 -13.39 10.79 1.67
CA PHE A 585 -14.46 9.98 1.07
C PHE A 585 -15.88 10.40 1.48
N ILE A 586 -16.02 11.02 2.66
CA ILE A 586 -17.27 11.63 3.15
C ILE A 586 -17.09 13.14 3.42
N GLY A 587 -16.29 13.82 2.61
CA GLY A 587 -16.17 15.29 2.59
C GLY A 587 -15.47 15.91 3.80
N LEU A 588 -14.69 15.14 4.57
CA LEU A 588 -13.93 15.64 5.73
C LEU A 588 -12.50 16.03 5.33
N ASP A 589 -12.37 16.89 4.31
CA ASP A 589 -11.12 17.17 3.60
C ASP A 589 -10.01 17.75 4.49
N ASP A 590 -10.32 18.71 5.39
CA ASP A 590 -9.33 19.24 6.35
C ASP A 590 -8.80 18.18 7.33
N TRP A 591 -9.62 17.19 7.68
CA TRP A 591 -9.18 16.10 8.55
C TRP A 591 -8.28 15.12 7.78
N ALA A 592 -8.64 14.83 6.53
CA ALA A 592 -7.79 14.09 5.59
C ALA A 592 -6.43 14.78 5.41
N ARG A 593 -6.41 16.11 5.30
CA ARG A 593 -5.19 16.91 5.20
C ARG A 593 -4.32 16.79 6.46
N ASP A 594 -4.88 16.91 7.67
CA ASP A 594 -4.09 16.73 8.91
C ASP A 594 -3.48 15.32 8.99
N VAL A 595 -4.26 14.30 8.62
CA VAL A 595 -3.80 12.91 8.56
C VAL A 595 -2.67 12.72 7.54
N GLY A 596 -2.84 13.21 6.31
CA GLY A 596 -1.83 13.14 5.25
C GLY A 596 -0.55 13.87 5.65
N ASP A 597 -0.67 15.10 6.15
CA ASP A 597 0.45 15.92 6.63
C ASP A 597 1.19 15.28 7.83
N ALA A 598 0.51 14.45 8.63
CA ALA A 598 1.11 13.74 9.76
C ALA A 598 1.87 12.47 9.34
N ALA A 599 1.47 11.86 8.23
CA ALA A 599 2.12 10.69 7.64
C ALA A 599 3.10 11.04 6.52
N HIS A 600 3.20 12.32 6.14
CA HIS A 600 3.98 12.76 4.98
C HIS A 600 5.46 12.38 5.08
N ASP A 601 5.95 11.71 4.04
CA ASP A 601 7.33 11.28 3.82
C ASP A 601 7.80 11.68 2.40
N PRO A 602 8.77 12.58 2.23
CA PRO A 602 9.18 13.11 0.94
C PRO A 602 9.94 12.10 0.05
N LEU A 603 10.30 10.94 0.59
CA LEU A 603 10.88 9.83 -0.18
C LEU A 603 9.83 8.79 -0.57
N SER A 604 8.55 9.03 -0.27
CA SER A 604 7.46 8.13 -0.58
C SER A 604 6.52 8.72 -1.62
N ALA A 605 6.16 7.91 -2.62
CA ALA A 605 5.28 8.35 -3.71
C ALA A 605 3.86 8.71 -3.21
N ASP A 606 3.36 8.03 -2.18
CA ASP A 606 2.03 8.27 -1.60
C ASP A 606 1.87 9.71 -1.09
N SER A 607 2.88 10.22 -0.40
CA SER A 607 2.91 11.56 0.18
C SER A 607 3.02 12.62 -0.91
N LEU A 608 3.84 12.36 -1.93
CA LEU A 608 4.00 13.24 -3.09
C LEU A 608 2.71 13.31 -3.94
N PHE A 609 2.00 12.19 -4.10
CA PHE A 609 0.67 12.19 -4.72
C PHE A 609 -0.36 12.90 -3.82
N ALA A 610 -0.34 12.69 -2.51
CA ALA A 610 -1.26 13.37 -1.58
C ALA A 610 -1.12 14.91 -1.65
N ASP A 611 0.11 15.41 -1.75
CA ASP A 611 0.39 16.84 -1.93
C ASP A 611 -0.25 17.42 -3.22
N SER A 612 -0.37 16.62 -4.28
CA SER A 612 -1.00 17.06 -5.54
C SER A 612 -2.51 17.19 -5.49
N VAL A 613 -3.17 16.42 -4.61
CA VAL A 613 -4.64 16.31 -4.53
C VAL A 613 -5.22 17.09 -3.33
N ALA A 614 -4.35 17.58 -2.44
CA ALA A 614 -4.77 18.32 -1.24
C ALA A 614 -5.59 19.57 -1.57
N ARG A 615 -6.91 19.50 -1.34
CA ARG A 615 -7.84 20.62 -1.55
C ARG A 615 -7.60 21.73 -0.53
N ARG A 616 -7.57 22.97 -1.01
CA ARG A 616 -7.39 24.19 -0.20
C ARG A 616 -8.43 25.22 -0.63
N ILE A 617 -9.02 25.95 0.32
CA ILE A 617 -9.97 27.00 -0.04
C ILE A 617 -9.26 28.09 -0.84
N SER A 618 -9.73 28.38 -2.05
CA SER A 618 -9.26 29.53 -2.84
C SER A 618 -9.92 30.82 -2.36
N VAL A 619 -9.23 31.95 -2.56
CA VAL A 619 -9.73 33.30 -2.20
C VAL A 619 -10.61 33.90 -3.31
N GLY A 620 -10.98 33.14 -4.35
CA GLY A 620 -11.82 33.58 -5.48
C GLY A 620 -13.26 33.04 -5.46
N ARG A 621 -14.16 33.62 -6.28
CA ARG A 621 -15.54 33.12 -6.46
C ARG A 621 -15.63 31.97 -7.45
N GLY A 622 -14.61 31.76 -8.29
CA GLY A 622 -14.52 30.67 -9.25
C GLY A 622 -14.43 29.25 -8.65
N GLY A 623 -14.32 29.12 -7.32
CA GLY A 623 -14.21 27.83 -6.65
C GLY A 623 -12.77 27.38 -6.38
N ILE A 624 -12.62 26.12 -5.96
CA ILE A 624 -11.38 25.49 -5.47
C ILE A 624 -10.41 25.22 -6.63
N ASP A 625 -9.82 26.25 -7.22
CA ASP A 625 -8.78 26.11 -8.26
C ASP A 625 -7.42 26.56 -7.73
N ALA A 626 -6.95 25.87 -6.69
CA ALA A 626 -5.57 25.94 -6.25
C ALA A 626 -4.93 24.54 -6.23
N SER A 627 -5.11 23.77 -7.31
CA SER A 627 -4.26 22.59 -7.54
C SER A 627 -2.95 23.07 -8.16
N GLY A 628 -1.93 23.29 -7.32
CA GLY A 628 -0.52 23.24 -7.75
C GLY A 628 -0.07 21.80 -8.09
N GLY A 629 -0.98 20.98 -8.63
CA GLY A 629 -1.00 19.51 -8.52
C GLY A 629 0.03 18.78 -9.39
N ASP A 630 0.51 19.39 -10.46
CA ASP A 630 1.34 18.64 -11.42
C ASP A 630 2.74 18.29 -10.86
N ALA A 631 3.31 19.14 -10.00
CA ALA A 631 4.63 18.90 -9.43
C ALA A 631 4.65 17.67 -8.50
N GLY A 632 3.67 17.55 -7.60
CA GLY A 632 3.57 16.40 -6.68
C GLY A 632 3.35 15.08 -7.42
N ALA A 633 2.49 15.08 -8.44
CA ALA A 633 2.22 13.91 -9.27
C ALA A 633 3.47 13.46 -10.06
N VAL A 634 4.19 14.41 -10.68
CA VAL A 634 5.46 14.13 -11.39
C VAL A 634 6.52 13.59 -10.42
N GLN A 635 6.67 14.18 -9.23
CA GLN A 635 7.63 13.72 -8.22
C GLN A 635 7.25 12.32 -7.69
N GLY A 636 5.96 12.03 -7.50
CA GLY A 636 5.46 10.70 -7.14
C GLY A 636 5.81 9.65 -8.20
N LEU A 637 5.59 9.95 -9.49
CA LEU A 637 5.95 9.07 -10.61
C LEU A 637 7.46 8.86 -10.77
N GLN A 638 8.31 9.81 -10.34
CA GLN A 638 9.76 9.59 -10.30
C GLN A 638 10.14 8.47 -9.33
N ILE A 639 9.50 8.43 -8.16
CA ILE A 639 9.79 7.45 -7.10
C ILE A 639 9.11 6.11 -7.39
N GLU A 640 7.85 6.13 -7.85
CA GLU A 640 7.09 4.93 -8.23
C GLU A 640 6.56 5.08 -9.67
N PRO A 641 7.37 4.77 -10.70
CA PRO A 641 6.92 4.82 -12.09
C PRO A 641 5.76 3.89 -12.40
N LEU A 642 5.66 2.75 -11.71
CA LEU A 642 4.58 1.78 -11.93
C LEU A 642 3.23 2.25 -11.37
N ALA A 643 3.17 3.41 -10.70
CA ALA A 643 1.92 4.13 -10.42
C ALA A 643 1.27 4.74 -11.67
N ALA A 644 1.97 4.69 -12.83
CA ALA A 644 1.47 5.07 -14.14
C ALA A 644 0.14 4.40 -14.53
N SER A 645 -0.17 3.23 -13.98
CA SER A 645 -1.47 2.58 -14.18
C SER A 645 -2.02 1.98 -12.89
N SER A 646 -3.34 1.84 -12.81
CA SER A 646 -4.02 1.22 -11.68
C SER A 646 -5.29 0.49 -12.12
N ARG A 647 -5.76 -0.45 -11.30
CA ARG A 647 -7.05 -1.10 -11.54
C ARG A 647 -8.19 -0.12 -11.36
N LEU A 648 -9.17 -0.18 -12.25
CA LEU A 648 -10.29 0.75 -12.29
C LEU A 648 -11.43 0.37 -11.35
N ARG A 649 -11.47 -0.89 -10.90
CA ARG A 649 -12.60 -1.47 -10.13
C ARG A 649 -12.27 -1.79 -8.67
N THR A 650 -11.07 -2.23 -8.37
CA THR A 650 -10.70 -2.67 -7.02
C THR A 650 -9.24 -2.40 -6.77
N THR A 651 -8.90 -1.98 -5.57
CA THR A 651 -7.51 -1.79 -5.15
C THR A 651 -6.85 -3.15 -4.95
N ASP A 652 -5.78 -3.39 -5.72
CA ASP A 652 -4.89 -4.54 -5.51
C ASP A 652 -3.96 -4.24 -4.32
N LEU A 653 -4.19 -4.91 -3.19
CA LEU A 653 -3.36 -4.82 -1.98
C LEU A 653 -1.92 -5.28 -2.23
N LEU A 654 -1.75 -6.30 -3.09
CA LEU A 654 -0.47 -6.71 -3.68
C LEU A 654 -0.59 -6.64 -5.21
N ARG A 655 0.34 -5.99 -5.90
CA ARG A 655 0.25 -5.77 -7.35
C ARG A 655 0.24 -7.10 -8.09
N ARG A 656 -0.72 -7.29 -9.00
CA ARG A 656 -0.80 -8.43 -9.91
C ARG A 656 -1.06 -7.97 -11.34
N PRO A 657 -0.67 -8.73 -12.36
CA PRO A 657 -0.97 -8.39 -13.75
C PRO A 657 -2.46 -8.14 -13.96
N PHE A 658 -2.78 -7.13 -14.76
CA PHE A 658 -4.17 -6.79 -15.09
C PHE A 658 -4.27 -6.06 -16.43
N LEU A 659 -5.48 -6.03 -16.96
CA LEU A 659 -5.86 -5.31 -18.16
C LEU A 659 -7.31 -4.85 -17.98
N ASP A 660 -7.50 -3.58 -17.70
CA ASP A 660 -8.81 -2.97 -17.49
C ASP A 660 -9.07 -1.96 -18.63
N LEU A 661 -10.30 -1.96 -19.15
CA LEU A 661 -10.75 -0.99 -20.14
C LEU A 661 -11.94 -0.22 -19.58
N GLU A 662 -11.91 1.10 -19.67
CA GLU A 662 -13.05 1.97 -19.41
C GLU A 662 -13.46 2.72 -20.67
N ALA A 663 -14.76 2.76 -20.93
CA ALA A 663 -15.36 3.67 -21.89
C ALA A 663 -16.39 4.53 -21.16
N SER A 664 -16.23 5.84 -21.25
CA SER A 664 -17.09 6.84 -20.62
C SER A 664 -17.71 7.78 -21.63
N ALA A 665 -18.89 8.28 -21.28
CA ALA A 665 -19.62 9.31 -21.97
C ALA A 665 -19.99 10.41 -20.97
N VAL A 666 -19.92 11.66 -21.42
CA VAL A 666 -20.29 12.83 -20.63
C VAL A 666 -21.29 13.68 -21.40
N ALA A 667 -22.24 14.25 -20.68
CA ALA A 667 -23.19 15.22 -21.21
C ALA A 667 -23.35 16.40 -20.23
N GLY A 668 -23.29 17.62 -20.75
CA GLY A 668 -23.55 18.86 -20.03
C GLY A 668 -24.84 19.51 -20.53
N PHE A 669 -25.61 20.14 -19.64
CA PHE A 669 -26.84 20.85 -19.98
C PHE A 669 -26.96 22.21 -19.29
N ASP A 670 -27.92 23.01 -19.78
CA ASP A 670 -28.37 24.32 -19.28
C ASP A 670 -27.48 25.48 -19.76
N ASP A 671 -26.67 26.08 -18.89
CA ASP A 671 -25.75 27.15 -19.31
C ASP A 671 -24.49 26.59 -20.01
N VAL A 672 -24.38 25.25 -20.11
CA VAL A 672 -23.35 24.50 -20.82
C VAL A 672 -24.01 23.39 -21.62
N ASP A 673 -23.92 23.37 -22.95
CA ASP A 673 -24.33 22.21 -23.76
C ASP A 673 -23.08 21.38 -24.10
N ALA A 674 -22.79 20.32 -23.34
CA ALA A 674 -21.60 19.50 -23.59
C ALA A 674 -21.95 18.07 -24.01
N ARG A 675 -21.13 17.49 -24.88
CA ARG A 675 -21.19 16.05 -25.22
C ARG A 675 -19.78 15.54 -25.48
N GLY A 676 -19.47 14.37 -24.94
CA GLY A 676 -18.15 13.81 -25.12
C GLY A 676 -18.05 12.37 -24.70
N GLY A 677 -16.86 11.82 -24.90
CA GLY A 677 -16.53 10.51 -24.39
C GLY A 677 -15.03 10.30 -24.29
N ARG A 678 -14.65 9.33 -23.48
CA ARG A 678 -13.25 8.92 -23.31
C ARG A 678 -13.16 7.41 -23.23
N MET A 679 -12.10 6.86 -23.81
CA MET A 679 -11.69 5.49 -23.62
C MET A 679 -10.33 5.51 -22.92
N ARG A 680 -10.18 4.67 -21.90
CA ARG A 680 -8.94 4.54 -21.13
C ARG A 680 -8.61 3.06 -20.97
N LEU A 681 -7.37 2.70 -21.29
CA LEU A 681 -6.83 1.37 -21.11
C LEU A 681 -5.79 1.41 -20.01
N GLU A 682 -6.01 0.64 -18.95
CA GLU A 682 -5.03 0.43 -17.89
C GLU A 682 -4.45 -0.98 -17.99
N ALA A 683 -3.14 -1.11 -17.99
CA ALA A 683 -2.49 -2.40 -18.05
C ALA A 683 -1.22 -2.43 -17.19
N PHE A 684 -1.00 -3.58 -16.55
CA PHE A 684 0.22 -3.86 -15.84
C PHE A 684 0.70 -5.28 -16.14
N ASP A 685 1.97 -5.42 -16.50
CA ASP A 685 2.64 -6.69 -16.75
C ASP A 685 3.96 -6.80 -15.97
N ARG A 686 4.38 -8.04 -15.68
CA ARG A 686 5.62 -8.37 -14.95
C ARG A 686 6.49 -9.43 -15.61
N SER A 687 6.20 -9.82 -16.86
CA SER A 687 6.79 -11.01 -17.48
C SER A 687 8.27 -10.86 -17.88
N TRP A 688 8.75 -9.62 -18.08
CA TRP A 688 10.17 -9.34 -18.35
C TRP A 688 10.69 -8.19 -17.49
N THR A 689 10.10 -7.01 -17.67
CA THR A 689 10.30 -5.82 -16.85
C THR A 689 8.92 -5.38 -16.38
N PRO A 690 8.70 -5.13 -15.08
CA PRO A 690 7.49 -4.50 -14.61
C PRO A 690 7.16 -3.26 -15.44
N LEU A 691 5.99 -3.26 -16.07
CA LEU A 691 5.54 -2.24 -17.01
C LEU A 691 4.09 -1.87 -16.70
N ALA A 692 3.83 -0.58 -16.54
CA ALA A 692 2.53 0.03 -16.38
C ALA A 692 2.21 0.92 -17.59
N LEU A 693 0.99 0.81 -18.11
CA LEU A 693 0.51 1.51 -19.29
C LEU A 693 -0.88 2.08 -19.03
N SER A 694 -1.05 3.39 -19.29
CA SER A 694 -2.31 4.12 -19.22
C SER A 694 -2.47 4.96 -20.48
N ALA A 695 -3.08 4.40 -21.52
CA ALA A 695 -3.40 5.14 -22.74
C ALA A 695 -4.85 5.63 -22.69
N GLY A 696 -5.07 6.90 -23.03
CA GLY A 696 -6.38 7.53 -23.09
C GLY A 696 -6.62 8.21 -24.42
N LEU A 697 -7.87 8.13 -24.90
CA LEU A 697 -8.35 8.78 -26.10
C LEU A 697 -9.73 9.34 -25.83
N GLY A 698 -10.00 10.59 -26.17
CA GLY A 698 -11.30 11.18 -25.91
C GLY A 698 -11.48 12.56 -26.52
N GLY A 699 -12.55 13.21 -26.08
CA GLY A 699 -12.90 14.56 -26.46
C GLY A 699 -14.25 14.95 -25.89
N ILE A 700 -14.37 16.19 -25.41
CA ILE A 700 -15.63 16.76 -24.92
C ILE A 700 -15.94 18.01 -25.72
N GLU A 701 -16.88 17.92 -26.64
CA GLU A 701 -17.44 19.07 -27.34
C GLU A 701 -18.31 19.87 -26.36
N ILE A 702 -18.03 21.16 -26.23
CA ILE A 702 -18.81 22.09 -25.40
C ILE A 702 -19.38 23.18 -26.31
N ASP A 703 -20.67 23.08 -26.57
CA ASP A 703 -21.51 24.05 -27.28
C ASP A 703 -22.02 25.12 -26.29
N GLY A 704 -21.98 26.38 -26.72
CA GLY A 704 -22.51 27.50 -25.95
C GLY A 704 -22.85 28.69 -26.86
N PRO A 705 -23.75 29.61 -26.46
CA PRO A 705 -24.13 30.74 -27.31
C PRO A 705 -22.93 31.64 -27.59
N GLY A 706 -22.45 31.68 -28.84
CA GLY A 706 -21.34 32.51 -29.29
C GLY A 706 -20.01 31.78 -29.57
N ARG A 707 -19.90 30.48 -29.23
CA ARG A 707 -18.75 29.63 -29.58
C ARG A 707 -19.10 28.71 -30.76
N THR A 708 -18.24 28.64 -31.77
CA THR A 708 -18.35 27.63 -32.84
C THR A 708 -18.00 26.25 -32.29
N SER A 709 -18.85 25.25 -32.55
CA SER A 709 -18.67 23.89 -32.03
C SER A 709 -17.31 23.32 -32.48
N ALA A 710 -16.44 23.05 -31.53
CA ALA A 710 -15.23 22.30 -31.76
C ALA A 710 -15.42 20.87 -31.26
N SER A 711 -15.03 19.88 -32.08
CA SER A 711 -14.89 18.50 -31.59
C SER A 711 -13.45 18.29 -31.13
N PRO A 712 -13.12 18.58 -29.85
CA PRO A 712 -11.76 18.40 -29.38
C PRO A 712 -11.38 16.94 -29.44
N ARG A 713 -10.11 16.69 -29.74
CA ARG A 713 -9.54 15.36 -29.76
C ARG A 713 -8.32 15.36 -28.87
N ASP A 714 -8.41 14.57 -27.82
CA ASP A 714 -7.37 14.43 -26.83
C ASP A 714 -6.86 13.00 -26.83
N ALA A 715 -5.55 12.86 -26.77
CA ALA A 715 -4.85 11.60 -26.60
C ALA A 715 -3.77 11.78 -25.55
N ASP A 716 -3.72 10.87 -24.59
CA ASP A 716 -2.71 10.82 -23.57
C ASP A 716 -2.12 9.41 -23.43
N LEU A 717 -0.83 9.34 -23.15
CA LEU A 717 -0.13 8.09 -22.89
C LEU A 717 0.82 8.30 -21.72
N LEU A 718 0.57 7.55 -20.66
CA LEU A 718 1.47 7.41 -19.54
C LEU A 718 2.04 5.98 -19.53
N LEU A 719 3.37 5.90 -19.52
CA LEU A 719 4.14 4.67 -19.47
C LEU A 719 5.04 4.70 -18.25
N GLY A 720 5.09 3.63 -17.48
CA GLY A 720 6.00 3.48 -16.35
C GLY A 720 6.68 2.12 -16.38
N ALA A 721 7.98 2.07 -16.10
CA ALA A 721 8.77 0.85 -16.10
C ALA A 721 9.75 0.82 -14.92
N ALA A 722 10.00 -0.37 -14.39
CA ALA A 722 11.03 -0.61 -13.37
C ALA A 722 11.96 -1.77 -13.81
N PRO A 723 12.94 -1.51 -14.71
CA PRO A 723 13.82 -2.55 -15.26
C PRO A 723 14.65 -3.30 -14.22
N THR A 724 14.97 -2.66 -13.10
CA THR A 724 15.67 -3.27 -11.97
C THR A 724 15.07 -2.74 -10.67
N SER A 725 15.45 -3.36 -9.55
CA SER A 725 15.14 -2.85 -8.21
C SER A 725 15.65 -1.44 -7.94
N ARG A 726 16.68 -1.00 -8.69
CA ARG A 726 17.30 0.31 -8.54
C ARG A 726 16.82 1.33 -9.56
N LEU A 727 16.40 0.94 -10.75
CA LEU A 727 16.09 1.86 -11.84
C LEU A 727 14.59 1.89 -12.13
N GLY A 728 14.01 3.08 -12.10
CA GLY A 728 12.64 3.35 -12.52
C GLY A 728 12.60 4.48 -13.55
N ALA A 729 11.73 4.37 -14.56
CA ALA A 729 11.53 5.40 -15.57
C ALA A 729 10.07 5.49 -16.01
N PHE A 730 9.61 6.69 -16.34
CA PHE A 730 8.29 6.93 -16.91
C PHE A 730 8.35 7.92 -18.08
N GLY A 731 7.33 7.85 -18.94
CA GLY A 731 7.12 8.76 -20.05
C GLY A 731 5.68 9.22 -20.10
N LEU A 732 5.52 10.49 -20.44
CA LEU A 732 4.24 11.19 -20.63
C LEU A 732 4.20 11.72 -22.06
N LEU A 733 3.10 11.48 -22.74
CA LEU A 733 2.78 12.11 -24.01
C LEU A 733 1.35 12.61 -23.89
N SER A 734 1.11 13.88 -24.17
CA SER A 734 -0.23 14.42 -24.37
C SER A 734 -0.32 15.15 -25.69
N TRP A 735 -1.47 14.99 -26.33
CA TRP A 735 -1.84 15.66 -27.55
C TRP A 735 -3.30 16.09 -27.42
N ALA A 736 -3.57 17.37 -27.62
CA ALA A 736 -4.90 17.93 -27.63
C ALA A 736 -5.06 18.84 -28.85
N GLU A 737 -6.18 18.70 -29.54
CA GLU A 737 -6.55 19.56 -30.66
C GLU A 737 -8.00 20.00 -30.54
N ASP A 738 -8.20 21.31 -30.42
CA ASP A 738 -9.50 21.98 -30.50
C ASP A 738 -9.63 22.65 -31.89
N GLY A 739 -10.77 22.55 -32.57
CA GLY A 739 -10.99 23.30 -33.82
C GLY A 739 -12.45 23.42 -34.24
N PRO A 740 -12.85 24.45 -35.04
CA PRO A 740 -12.10 24.72 -36.27
C PRO A 740 -11.76 26.19 -36.55
N ARG A 741 -10.80 26.37 -37.46
CA ARG A 741 -10.77 27.54 -38.35
C ARG A 741 -10.21 27.16 -39.73
N ASP A 742 -11.10 26.87 -40.68
CA ASP A 742 -10.83 26.76 -42.12
C ASP A 742 -11.95 27.52 -42.87
N ASP A 743 -11.66 28.75 -43.29
CA ASP A 743 -12.36 29.63 -44.24
C ASP A 743 -13.76 29.22 -44.79
N GLU A 744 -14.87 29.58 -44.13
CA GLU A 744 -16.10 30.05 -44.82
C GLU A 744 -16.99 30.89 -43.88
N PRO A 745 -17.43 32.10 -44.31
CA PRO A 745 -18.37 32.90 -43.53
C PRO A 745 -19.79 32.31 -43.63
N VAL A 746 -20.38 31.93 -42.50
CA VAL A 746 -21.84 31.73 -42.42
C VAL A 746 -22.50 33.11 -42.53
N GLY A 747 -22.86 33.51 -43.75
CA GLY A 747 -23.67 34.71 -43.99
C GLY A 747 -22.93 36.06 -44.13
N GLY A 748 -21.64 36.06 -44.45
CA GLY A 748 -20.88 37.29 -44.75
C GLY A 748 -20.51 38.16 -43.53
N LEU A 749 -20.78 37.69 -42.32
CA LEU A 749 -20.22 38.19 -41.07
C LEU A 749 -19.39 37.06 -40.44
N PRO A 750 -18.14 37.30 -40.01
CA PRO A 750 -17.36 36.27 -39.31
C PRO A 750 -18.06 35.88 -37.99
N ALA A 751 -17.94 34.60 -37.60
CA ALA A 751 -18.40 34.11 -36.31
C ALA A 751 -17.79 34.96 -35.16
N SER A 752 -18.56 35.18 -34.10
CA SER A 752 -18.22 36.11 -33.02
C SER A 752 -16.91 35.75 -32.30
N ASP A 753 -16.54 34.47 -32.25
CA ASP A 753 -15.25 33.98 -31.74
C ASP A 753 -14.86 32.68 -32.48
N ALA A 754 -13.72 32.67 -33.19
CA ALA A 754 -13.18 31.48 -33.86
C ALA A 754 -11.79 31.15 -33.32
N GLU A 755 -11.66 29.99 -32.66
CA GLU A 755 -10.45 29.56 -31.96
C GLU A 755 -9.99 28.18 -32.46
N ARG A 756 -8.69 28.05 -32.73
CA ARG A 756 -8.01 26.79 -33.00
C ARG A 756 -6.87 26.66 -32.01
N ARG A 757 -6.83 25.56 -31.26
CA ARG A 757 -5.77 25.29 -30.28
C ARG A 757 -5.17 23.92 -30.52
N ARG A 758 -3.84 23.85 -30.45
CA ARG A 758 -3.07 22.61 -30.58
C ARG A 758 -2.01 22.58 -29.51
N ASP A 759 -2.13 21.60 -28.62
CA ASP A 759 -1.21 21.39 -27.53
C ASP A 759 -0.53 20.04 -27.70
N VAL A 760 0.79 20.03 -27.62
CA VAL A 760 1.60 18.81 -27.60
C VAL A 760 2.55 18.91 -26.43
N SER A 761 2.54 17.92 -25.54
CA SER A 761 3.53 17.81 -24.48
C SER A 761 4.17 16.44 -24.45
N VAL A 762 5.47 16.40 -24.17
CA VAL A 762 6.26 15.18 -24.00
C VAL A 762 7.09 15.33 -22.75
N GLY A 763 6.99 14.37 -21.84
CA GLY A 763 7.77 14.30 -20.62
C GLY A 763 8.47 12.95 -20.48
N LEU A 764 9.68 12.96 -19.91
CA LEU A 764 10.43 11.76 -19.53
C LEU A 764 11.04 11.98 -18.16
N GLY A 765 10.91 11.01 -17.27
CA GLY A 765 11.52 11.08 -15.94
C GLY A 765 11.78 9.71 -15.33
N GLY A 766 12.35 9.71 -14.14
CA GLY A 766 12.65 8.48 -13.42
C GLY A 766 13.54 8.70 -12.21
N SER A 767 13.94 7.58 -11.61
CA SER A 767 14.84 7.56 -10.47
C SER A 767 15.82 6.38 -10.49
N LEU A 768 16.96 6.60 -9.84
CA LEU A 768 17.93 5.59 -9.47
C LEU A 768 17.96 5.52 -7.93
N ARG A 769 17.52 4.40 -7.37
CA ARG A 769 17.63 4.07 -5.94
C ARG A 769 19.07 3.68 -5.61
N LEU A 770 19.59 4.29 -4.56
CA LEU A 770 20.91 4.08 -3.96
C LEU A 770 20.74 3.42 -2.58
N GLU A 771 21.84 2.97 -1.99
CA GLU A 771 21.87 2.48 -0.60
C GLU A 771 21.51 3.60 0.40
N GLY A 772 21.07 3.22 1.60
CA GLY A 772 20.75 4.15 2.69
C GLY A 772 19.51 5.01 2.42
N ARG A 773 18.47 4.43 1.80
CA ARG A 773 17.18 5.09 1.48
C ARG A 773 17.39 6.42 0.75
N SER A 774 17.98 6.34 -0.44
CA SER A 774 18.41 7.49 -1.24
C SER A 774 18.04 7.32 -2.71
N PHE A 775 17.65 8.42 -3.37
CA PHE A 775 17.21 8.44 -4.76
C PHE A 775 17.89 9.59 -5.51
N LEU A 776 18.45 9.28 -6.66
CA LEU A 776 18.74 10.28 -7.70
C LEU A 776 17.53 10.31 -8.64
N THR A 777 16.99 11.49 -8.93
CA THR A 777 15.79 11.66 -9.77
C THR A 777 16.11 12.58 -10.95
N ALA A 778 15.43 12.35 -12.06
CA ALA A 778 15.55 13.19 -13.24
C ALA A 778 14.17 13.39 -13.88
N PHE A 779 13.95 14.57 -14.44
CA PHE A 779 12.76 14.85 -15.25
C PHE A 779 13.06 15.90 -16.31
N ALA A 780 12.54 15.69 -17.51
CA ALA A 780 12.54 16.67 -18.57
C ALA A 780 11.20 16.67 -19.28
N THR A 781 10.71 17.85 -19.63
CA THR A 781 9.49 18.02 -20.43
C THR A 781 9.67 19.10 -21.48
N TYR A 782 8.95 18.95 -22.58
CA TYR A 782 8.80 19.93 -23.64
C TYR A 782 7.32 20.03 -23.96
N ALA A 783 6.79 21.24 -24.00
CA ALA A 783 5.44 21.51 -24.44
C ALA A 783 5.45 22.58 -25.53
N ARG A 784 4.57 22.41 -26.51
CA ARG A 784 4.28 23.37 -27.57
C ARG A 784 2.79 23.59 -27.65
N GLN A 785 2.42 24.85 -27.59
CA GLN A 785 1.05 25.32 -27.72
C GLN A 785 0.98 26.29 -28.90
N GLU A 786 0.06 26.00 -29.81
CA GLU A 786 -0.32 26.89 -30.90
C GLU A 786 -1.78 27.26 -30.71
N SER A 787 -2.06 28.56 -30.66
CA SER A 787 -3.42 29.07 -30.58
C SER A 787 -3.61 30.16 -31.61
N ASP A 788 -4.66 30.03 -32.40
CA ASP A 788 -5.13 31.05 -33.34
C ASP A 788 -6.53 31.45 -32.93
N SER A 789 -6.74 32.74 -32.67
CA SER A 789 -8.02 33.29 -32.25
C SER A 789 -8.43 34.47 -33.11
N ALA A 790 -9.74 34.66 -33.29
CA ALA A 790 -10.28 35.95 -33.65
C ALA A 790 -11.63 36.16 -33.00
N ALA A 791 -11.88 37.43 -32.71
CA ALA A 791 -13.12 37.90 -32.13
C ALA A 791 -13.63 39.12 -32.90
N LEU A 792 -14.96 39.25 -32.98
CA LEU A 792 -15.62 40.45 -33.47
C LEU A 792 -16.64 40.92 -32.44
N ARG A 793 -16.45 42.12 -31.88
CA ARG A 793 -17.28 42.65 -30.79
C ARG A 793 -17.86 44.02 -31.13
N LEU A 794 -19.09 44.27 -30.68
CA LEU A 794 -19.71 45.59 -30.72
C LEU A 794 -19.53 46.29 -29.36
N LEU A 795 -18.76 47.37 -29.33
CA LEU A 795 -18.55 48.21 -28.17
C LEU A 795 -19.59 49.34 -28.15
N ALA A 796 -20.40 49.38 -27.09
CA ALA A 796 -21.35 50.45 -26.87
C ALA A 796 -20.78 51.49 -25.89
N ARG A 797 -20.03 52.50 -26.38
CA ARG A 797 -19.83 53.88 -25.84
C ARG A 797 -18.36 54.37 -25.85
N PRO A 798 -18.12 55.69 -25.99
CA PRO A 798 -19.09 56.79 -26.19
C PRO A 798 -19.65 56.88 -27.61
N THR A 799 -18.99 56.28 -28.60
CA THR A 799 -19.51 55.98 -29.94
C THR A 799 -19.71 54.47 -30.08
N PRO A 800 -20.70 53.98 -30.84
CA PRO A 800 -20.80 52.56 -31.17
C PRO A 800 -19.57 52.19 -32.02
N SER A 801 -18.81 51.17 -31.64
CA SER A 801 -17.61 50.77 -32.37
C SER A 801 -17.57 49.26 -32.57
N LEU A 802 -17.05 48.79 -33.70
CA LEU A 802 -16.76 47.39 -33.95
C LEU A 802 -15.28 47.13 -33.62
N LEU A 803 -15.01 46.23 -32.69
CA LEU A 803 -13.67 45.73 -32.38
C LEU A 803 -13.47 44.40 -33.11
N GLU A 804 -12.58 44.37 -34.08
CA GLU A 804 -12.07 43.16 -34.70
C GLU A 804 -10.72 42.83 -34.08
N ALA A 805 -10.57 41.62 -33.59
CA ALA A 805 -9.36 41.10 -32.99
C ALA A 805 -8.95 39.84 -33.74
N GLN A 806 -7.68 39.76 -34.15
CA GLN A 806 -7.10 38.54 -34.69
C GLN A 806 -5.74 38.33 -34.03
N ALA A 807 -5.51 37.16 -33.45
CA ALA A 807 -4.25 36.85 -32.77
C ALA A 807 -3.80 35.42 -33.11
N SER A 808 -2.50 35.26 -33.28
CA SER A 808 -1.82 33.97 -33.36
C SER A 808 -0.74 33.96 -32.30
N ARG A 809 -0.82 33.00 -31.39
CA ARG A 809 0.13 32.77 -30.31
C ARG A 809 0.80 31.43 -30.53
N ARG A 810 2.14 31.44 -30.50
CA ARG A 810 2.95 30.22 -30.39
C ARG A 810 3.76 30.29 -29.13
N ALA A 811 3.50 29.36 -28.23
CA ALA A 811 4.22 29.21 -26.98
C ALA A 811 4.96 27.87 -26.99
N GLU A 812 6.22 27.91 -26.58
CA GLU A 812 7.04 26.73 -26.34
C GLU A 812 7.59 26.83 -24.93
N SER A 813 7.50 25.74 -24.17
CA SER A 813 8.11 25.65 -22.86
C SER A 813 8.91 24.35 -22.73
N TRP A 814 9.96 24.40 -21.93
CA TRP A 814 10.77 23.24 -21.59
C TRP A 814 11.20 23.33 -20.13
N PHE A 815 11.40 22.16 -19.55
CA PHE A 815 11.93 21.98 -18.21
C PHE A 815 12.91 20.80 -18.22
N ALA A 816 14.00 20.91 -17.46
CA ALA A 816 14.91 19.83 -17.17
C ALA A 816 15.44 19.97 -15.74
N GLY A 817 15.36 18.91 -14.96
CA GLY A 817 15.80 18.90 -13.58
C GLY A 817 16.45 17.59 -13.17
N LEU A 818 17.44 17.70 -12.28
CA LEU A 818 18.04 16.59 -11.54
C LEU A 818 17.83 16.84 -10.05
N GLY A 819 17.29 15.86 -9.35
CA GLY A 819 17.06 15.91 -7.91
C GLY A 819 17.78 14.78 -7.18
N TRP A 820 18.06 14.98 -5.91
CA TRP A 820 18.55 13.99 -4.96
C TRP A 820 17.69 14.04 -3.71
N ARG A 821 17.21 12.88 -3.26
CA ARG A 821 16.45 12.73 -2.02
C ARG A 821 17.09 11.65 -1.17
N ALA A 822 17.30 11.88 0.12
CA ALA A 822 17.88 10.87 1.01
C ALA A 822 17.39 11.04 2.45
N ALA A 823 17.34 9.95 3.20
CA ALA A 823 17.07 9.98 4.63
C ALA A 823 18.33 9.68 5.45
N ASP A 824 18.66 10.54 6.41
CA ASP A 824 19.70 10.33 7.42
C ASP A 824 19.11 10.12 8.81
N ALA A 825 19.96 9.77 9.79
CA ALA A 825 19.59 9.45 11.18
C ALA A 825 18.63 10.46 11.84
N ARG A 826 18.64 11.73 11.42
CA ARG A 826 17.88 12.80 12.07
C ARG A 826 16.90 13.50 11.14
N GLY A 827 16.87 13.18 9.85
CA GLY A 827 15.99 13.87 8.92
C GLY A 827 16.12 13.45 7.47
N GLU A 828 15.39 14.14 6.63
CA GLU A 828 15.27 13.92 5.21
C GLU A 828 15.87 15.11 4.47
N TRP A 829 16.58 14.81 3.39
CA TRP A 829 17.21 15.78 2.51
C TRP A 829 16.54 15.73 1.15
N THR A 830 16.30 16.91 0.59
CA THR A 830 15.92 17.09 -0.82
C THR A 830 16.83 18.17 -1.40
N ALA A 831 17.56 17.87 -2.45
CA ALA A 831 18.36 18.86 -3.17
C ALA A 831 18.20 18.68 -4.67
N GLY A 832 18.50 19.70 -5.45
CA GLY A 832 18.42 19.58 -6.89
C GLY A 832 18.91 20.80 -7.65
N LEU A 833 18.98 20.60 -8.96
CA LEU A 833 19.21 21.64 -9.94
C LEU A 833 18.13 21.53 -11.00
N GLU A 834 17.56 22.65 -11.37
CA GLU A 834 16.51 22.73 -12.38
C GLU A 834 16.75 23.91 -13.30
N ALA A 835 16.40 23.71 -14.56
CA ALA A 835 16.45 24.71 -15.60
C ALA A 835 15.15 24.62 -16.40
N GLN A 836 14.56 25.76 -16.68
CA GLN A 836 13.35 25.85 -17.48
C GLN A 836 13.38 27.11 -18.32
N GLY A 837 12.64 27.08 -19.41
CA GLY A 837 12.47 28.25 -20.26
C GLY A 837 11.15 28.20 -20.99
N ALA A 838 10.56 29.37 -21.14
CA ALA A 838 9.37 29.57 -21.94
C ALA A 838 9.66 30.65 -22.99
N ARG A 839 9.12 30.46 -24.19
CA ARG A 839 9.14 31.44 -25.27
C ARG A 839 7.75 31.53 -25.84
N SER A 840 7.16 32.71 -25.77
CA SER A 840 5.88 33.01 -26.39
C SER A 840 6.09 34.07 -27.46
N ARG A 841 5.48 33.85 -28.62
CA ARG A 841 5.37 34.84 -29.67
C ARG A 841 3.90 35.04 -29.97
N THR A 842 3.42 36.25 -29.70
CA THR A 842 2.07 36.67 -30.05
C THR A 842 2.16 37.65 -31.21
N THR A 843 1.40 37.37 -32.27
CA THR A 843 1.22 38.29 -33.39
C THR A 843 -0.25 38.47 -33.65
N GLY A 844 -0.71 39.71 -33.64
CA GLY A 844 -2.11 40.01 -33.86
C GLY A 844 -2.34 41.42 -34.39
N ALA A 845 -3.61 41.72 -34.59
CA ALA A 845 -4.07 43.06 -34.91
C ALA A 845 -5.39 43.31 -34.20
N LEU A 846 -5.49 44.50 -33.61
CA LEU A 846 -6.72 45.05 -33.04
C LEU A 846 -7.23 46.15 -33.98
N GLY A 847 -8.35 45.90 -34.65
CA GLY A 847 -9.07 46.87 -35.47
C GLY A 847 -10.25 47.45 -34.71
N LEU A 848 -10.27 48.76 -34.48
CA LEU A 848 -11.40 49.48 -33.91
C LEU A 848 -12.04 50.35 -34.99
N LEU A 849 -13.25 50.00 -35.41
CA LEU A 849 -14.07 50.79 -36.34
C LEU A 849 -15.12 51.58 -35.55
N ASP A 850 -14.97 52.88 -35.45
CA ASP A 850 -16.01 53.76 -34.89
C ASP A 850 -17.17 53.88 -35.90
N LEU A 851 -18.34 53.36 -35.54
CA LEU A 851 -19.55 53.35 -36.38
C LEU A 851 -20.23 54.73 -36.46
N GLY A 852 -19.88 55.66 -35.57
CA GLY A 852 -20.36 57.04 -35.57
C GLY A 852 -19.52 57.98 -36.44
N THR A 853 -18.21 57.74 -36.56
CA THR A 853 -17.29 58.58 -37.37
C THR A 853 -16.78 57.89 -38.64
N GLY A 854 -16.94 56.57 -38.76
CA GLY A 854 -16.37 55.75 -39.83
C GLY A 854 -14.83 55.58 -39.73
N GLY A 855 -14.22 56.05 -38.63
CA GLY A 855 -12.78 55.94 -38.42
C GLY A 855 -12.36 54.52 -38.06
N LEU A 856 -11.39 53.97 -38.80
CA LEU A 856 -10.77 52.68 -38.51
C LEU A 856 -9.37 52.90 -37.92
N VAL A 857 -9.13 52.39 -36.71
CA VAL A 857 -7.81 52.33 -36.07
C VAL A 857 -7.38 50.88 -36.02
N VAL A 858 -6.33 50.51 -36.76
CA VAL A 858 -5.72 49.17 -36.65
C VAL A 858 -4.41 49.30 -35.89
N THR A 859 -4.33 48.68 -34.73
CA THR A 859 -3.12 48.58 -33.92
C THR A 859 -2.53 47.19 -34.13
N PRO A 860 -1.42 47.05 -34.89
CA PRO A 860 -0.72 45.78 -34.97
C PRO A 860 -0.05 45.51 -33.62
N GLU A 861 -0.22 44.29 -33.11
CA GLU A 861 0.39 43.86 -31.88
C GLU A 861 1.39 42.73 -32.15
N ARG A 862 2.61 42.91 -31.66
CA ARG A 862 3.65 41.88 -31.72
C ARG A 862 4.37 41.89 -30.38
N SER A 863 4.11 40.87 -29.58
CA SER A 863 4.91 40.60 -28.38
C SER A 863 5.82 39.40 -28.63
N ARG A 864 6.98 39.45 -27.99
CA ARG A 864 7.88 38.31 -27.88
C ARG A 864 8.35 38.30 -26.45
N ASP A 865 7.90 37.29 -25.74
CA ASP A 865 8.18 37.14 -24.33
C ASP A 865 9.02 35.87 -24.19
N SER A 866 10.14 35.98 -23.50
CA SER A 866 10.99 34.85 -23.19
C SER A 866 11.46 34.95 -21.77
N SER A 867 11.29 33.88 -21.03
CA SER A 867 11.79 33.74 -19.68
C SER A 867 12.65 32.49 -19.60
N THR A 868 13.74 32.57 -18.86
CA THR A 868 14.49 31.40 -18.43
C THR A 868 14.78 31.49 -16.96
N LEU A 869 14.69 30.35 -16.28
CA LEU A 869 14.97 30.22 -14.87
C LEU A 869 15.90 29.02 -14.68
N GLY A 870 17.05 29.27 -14.08
CA GLY A 870 17.90 28.23 -13.51
C GLY A 870 17.89 28.32 -12.00
N GLN A 871 17.69 27.22 -11.29
CA GLN A 871 17.68 27.17 -9.84
C GLN A 871 18.47 25.96 -9.32
N LEU A 872 19.21 26.18 -8.23
CA LEU A 872 19.74 25.17 -7.33
C LEU A 872 18.96 25.24 -6.03
N PHE A 873 18.60 24.11 -5.44
CA PHE A 873 17.92 24.12 -4.15
C PHE A 873 18.42 23.01 -3.23
N VAL A 874 18.27 23.26 -1.93
CA VAL A 874 18.47 22.29 -0.86
C VAL A 874 17.41 22.53 0.20
N ASP A 875 16.86 21.46 0.74
CA ASP A 875 15.87 21.45 1.80
C ASP A 875 16.17 20.28 2.75
N ARG A 876 15.96 20.52 4.03
CA ARG A 876 16.09 19.51 5.09
C ARG A 876 14.88 19.56 5.98
N ARG A 877 14.21 18.42 6.15
CA ARG A 877 13.20 18.18 7.17
C ARG A 877 13.80 17.32 8.27
N GLN A 878 13.58 17.67 9.53
CA GLN A 878 14.23 17.00 10.66
C GLN A 878 13.32 16.96 11.87
N ARG A 879 13.17 15.76 12.43
CA ARG A 879 12.51 15.54 13.72
C ARG A 879 13.52 15.82 14.83
N LEU A 880 13.22 16.81 15.67
CA LEU A 880 14.08 17.22 16.79
C LEU A 880 13.73 16.44 18.06
N THR A 881 12.43 16.22 18.30
CA THR A 881 11.86 15.33 19.33
C THR A 881 10.60 14.66 18.76
N PRO A 882 9.99 13.66 19.42
CA PRO A 882 8.72 13.09 18.96
C PRO A 882 7.60 14.14 18.78
N GLU A 883 7.66 15.25 19.51
CA GLU A 883 6.69 16.34 19.51
C GLU A 883 7.10 17.54 18.64
N LEU A 884 8.37 17.64 18.22
CA LEU A 884 8.92 18.83 17.56
C LEU A 884 9.64 18.46 16.27
N GLU A 885 9.24 19.10 15.19
CA GLU A 885 9.80 18.94 13.86
C GLU A 885 10.13 20.30 13.24
N ALA A 886 11.20 20.35 12.45
CA ALA A 886 11.65 21.54 11.75
C ALA A 886 11.91 21.23 10.28
N GLN A 887 11.70 22.20 9.41
CA GLN A 887 12.11 22.14 8.01
C GLN A 887 12.76 23.45 7.62
N ALA A 888 13.84 23.39 6.84
CA ALA A 888 14.52 24.57 6.32
C ALA A 888 15.10 24.28 4.93
N GLY A 889 14.98 25.25 4.03
CA GLY A 889 15.50 25.13 2.68
C GLY A 889 15.85 26.47 2.06
N LEU A 890 16.64 26.41 0.99
CA LEU A 890 17.11 27.55 0.23
C LEU A 890 17.18 27.17 -1.25
N GLY A 891 16.42 27.89 -2.08
CA GLY A 891 16.62 27.96 -3.52
C GLY A 891 17.49 29.17 -3.88
N LEU A 892 18.44 29.01 -4.80
CA LEU A 892 19.24 30.08 -5.39
C LEU A 892 19.19 29.92 -6.90
N GLY A 893 18.94 30.99 -7.63
CA GLY A 893 18.86 30.89 -9.07
C GLY A 893 19.12 32.19 -9.80
N VAL A 894 19.09 32.10 -11.12
CA VAL A 894 19.16 33.23 -12.04
C VAL A 894 17.92 33.20 -12.91
N ARG A 895 17.20 34.31 -12.95
CA ARG A 895 16.06 34.52 -13.84
C ARG A 895 16.46 35.52 -14.91
N ASP A 896 16.29 35.15 -16.18
CA ASP A 896 16.52 36.07 -17.29
C ASP A 896 15.19 36.44 -17.96
N GLU A 897 14.77 37.67 -17.70
CA GLU A 897 13.68 38.39 -18.37
C GLU A 897 14.23 39.63 -19.12
N GLY A 898 15.50 39.58 -19.56
CA GLY A 898 16.17 40.67 -20.28
C GLY A 898 17.32 41.34 -19.51
N GLY A 899 18.00 40.62 -18.61
CA GLY A 899 19.08 41.18 -17.78
C GLY A 899 19.72 40.26 -16.75
N GLY A 900 19.22 39.03 -16.55
CA GLY A 900 19.77 38.06 -15.61
C GLY A 900 19.80 38.52 -14.14
N GLU A 901 18.65 38.53 -13.47
CA GLU A 901 18.58 38.87 -12.04
C GLU A 901 18.78 37.62 -11.16
N PRO A 902 19.71 37.66 -10.19
CA PRO A 902 19.84 36.60 -9.20
C PRO A 902 18.66 36.66 -8.24
N TRP A 903 18.16 35.50 -7.84
CA TRP A 903 17.05 35.39 -6.90
C TRP A 903 17.31 34.28 -5.87
N ALA A 904 16.60 34.34 -4.75
CA ALA A 904 16.70 33.38 -3.66
C ALA A 904 15.32 33.07 -3.09
N ALA A 905 15.00 31.78 -2.91
CA ALA A 905 13.79 31.24 -2.30
C ALA A 905 14.11 30.61 -0.93
N PRO A 906 14.29 31.41 0.15
CA PRO A 906 14.39 30.85 1.49
C PRO A 906 13.03 30.29 1.93
N ARG A 907 13.08 29.18 2.66
CA ARG A 907 11.92 28.56 3.32
C ARG A 907 12.31 27.99 4.67
N ALA A 908 11.43 28.11 5.65
CA ALA A 908 11.65 27.53 6.97
C ALA A 908 10.32 27.32 7.69
N GLY A 909 10.21 26.28 8.50
CA GLY A 909 9.03 26.01 9.30
C GLY A 909 9.30 25.16 10.53
N LEU A 910 8.36 25.20 11.45
CA LEU A 910 8.33 24.43 12.70
C LEU A 910 6.95 23.82 12.89
N ALA A 911 6.91 22.55 13.30
CA ALA A 911 5.71 21.84 13.71
C ALA A 911 5.88 21.34 15.14
N TRP A 912 4.88 21.59 15.97
CA TRP A 912 4.88 21.25 17.39
C TRP A 912 3.56 20.58 17.79
N ARG A 913 3.64 19.41 18.43
CA ARG A 913 2.51 18.62 18.93
C ARG A 913 2.65 18.44 20.44
N PRO A 914 2.10 19.33 21.29
CA PRO A 914 2.11 19.10 22.73
C PRO A 914 1.37 17.80 23.08
N ALA A 915 1.76 17.15 24.19
CA ALA A 915 1.12 15.92 24.68
C ALA A 915 -0.40 16.07 24.92
N VAL A 916 -0.86 17.31 25.16
CA VAL A 916 -2.26 17.70 25.29
C VAL A 916 -2.48 18.95 24.45
N GLY A 917 -3.37 18.89 23.47
CA GLY A 917 -3.65 20.00 22.55
C GLY A 917 -3.23 19.69 21.12
N GLY A 918 -3.88 20.35 20.16
CA GLY A 918 -3.69 20.14 18.73
C GLY A 918 -2.26 20.36 18.22
N ARG A 919 -2.04 20.05 16.93
CA ARG A 919 -0.77 20.30 16.23
C ARG A 919 -0.70 21.76 15.79
N PHE A 920 0.38 22.44 16.16
CA PHE A 920 0.71 23.79 15.69
C PHE A 920 1.79 23.72 14.62
N ARG A 921 1.65 24.48 13.55
CA ARG A 921 2.62 24.57 12.45
C ARG A 921 2.77 26.02 12.03
N ALA A 922 3.99 26.43 11.73
CA ALA A 922 4.26 27.73 11.14
C ALA A 922 5.35 27.60 10.09
N ALA A 923 5.21 28.33 8.99
CA ALA A 923 6.17 28.37 7.90
C ALA A 923 6.33 29.81 7.38
N ILE A 924 7.55 30.13 6.94
CA ILE A 924 7.87 31.26 6.09
C ILE A 924 8.45 30.72 4.78
N LEU A 925 8.05 31.29 3.66
CA LEU A 925 8.53 30.85 2.36
C LEU A 925 8.49 31.97 1.33
N ARG A 926 9.40 31.88 0.37
CA ARG A 926 9.35 32.63 -0.88
C ARG A 926 9.38 31.64 -2.04
N GLU A 927 8.47 31.83 -2.98
CA GLU A 927 8.37 31.09 -4.23
C GLU A 927 8.57 32.07 -5.39
N ALA A 928 9.41 31.72 -6.36
CA ALA A 928 9.37 32.37 -7.67
C ALA A 928 8.19 31.80 -8.47
N ALA A 929 7.89 32.39 -9.63
CA ALA A 929 7.04 31.79 -10.64
C ALA A 929 7.79 30.67 -11.39
N PRO A 930 7.52 29.37 -11.14
CA PRO A 930 7.99 28.35 -12.04
C PRO A 930 7.06 28.20 -13.24
N ALA A 931 7.63 27.87 -14.39
CA ALA A 931 6.92 27.32 -15.53
C ALA A 931 6.37 25.93 -15.14
N SER A 932 5.16 25.84 -14.60
CA SER A 932 4.34 24.62 -14.37
C SER A 932 4.92 23.44 -13.55
N VAL A 933 6.23 23.21 -13.48
CA VAL A 933 6.89 22.04 -12.86
C VAL A 933 8.14 22.48 -12.10
N SER A 934 8.33 21.98 -10.88
CA SER A 934 9.57 22.12 -10.10
C SER A 934 9.85 20.84 -9.30
N LEU A 935 11.12 20.53 -9.09
CA LEU A 935 11.56 19.43 -8.21
C LEU A 935 11.78 19.91 -6.77
N ALA A 936 11.77 21.22 -6.53
CA ALA A 936 11.81 21.76 -5.18
C ALA A 936 10.52 21.34 -4.43
N PRO A 937 10.59 21.16 -3.09
CA PRO A 937 9.40 20.88 -2.30
C PRO A 937 8.30 21.94 -2.55
N ALA A 938 7.05 21.51 -2.73
CA ALA A 938 5.93 22.43 -2.91
C ALA A 938 5.37 22.96 -1.58
N THR A 939 5.71 22.31 -0.46
CA THR A 939 5.19 22.63 0.87
C THR A 939 6.31 22.72 1.90
N VAL A 940 6.02 23.37 3.03
CA VAL A 940 6.86 23.37 4.24
C VAL A 940 6.01 22.79 5.37
N LEU A 941 6.30 21.56 5.81
CA LEU A 941 5.55 20.82 6.83
C LEU A 941 4.04 20.69 6.50
N GLY A 942 3.71 20.49 5.21
CA GLY A 942 2.33 20.44 4.68
C GLY A 942 1.66 21.81 4.46
N LEU A 943 2.33 22.90 4.87
CA LEU A 943 1.87 24.26 4.64
C LEU A 943 2.31 24.74 3.26
N ALA A 944 1.38 25.32 2.50
CA ALA A 944 1.67 25.91 1.20
C ALA A 944 0.80 27.16 1.00
N PRO A 945 1.32 28.15 0.25
CA PRO A 945 0.66 29.43 0.13
C PRO A 945 -0.64 29.33 -0.66
N LEU A 946 -1.62 30.16 -0.30
CA LEU A 946 -2.81 30.38 -1.11
C LEU A 946 -2.39 31.02 -2.43
N ARG A 947 -2.88 30.44 -3.53
CA ARG A 947 -2.75 31.01 -4.87
C ARG A 947 -4.12 31.60 -5.25
N PRO A 948 -4.28 32.93 -5.18
CA PRO A 948 -5.44 33.56 -5.78
C PRO A 948 -5.39 33.33 -7.31
N GLY A 949 -6.55 33.37 -7.99
CA GLY A 949 -6.71 32.98 -9.41
C GLY A 949 -6.01 33.89 -10.42
N PHE A 950 -4.69 33.98 -10.33
CA PHE A 950 -3.80 34.71 -11.20
C PHE A 950 -3.02 33.75 -12.08
N ASP A 951 -2.69 34.18 -13.28
CA ASP A 951 -1.75 33.46 -14.13
C ASP A 951 -0.36 33.45 -13.46
N ALA A 952 0.29 32.29 -13.52
CA ALA A 952 1.36 31.86 -12.62
C ALA A 952 2.73 32.54 -12.83
N ASP A 953 2.74 33.79 -13.28
CA ASP A 953 3.97 34.50 -13.70
C ASP A 953 4.61 35.36 -12.58
N GLY A 954 4.00 35.39 -11.40
CA GLY A 954 4.40 36.23 -10.27
C GLY A 954 5.22 35.58 -9.14
N GLU A 955 5.96 36.39 -8.38
CA GLU A 955 6.62 35.97 -7.13
C GLU A 955 5.68 36.04 -5.92
N LEU A 956 5.89 35.13 -4.95
CA LEU A 956 5.16 35.11 -3.69
C LEU A 956 6.13 35.07 -2.51
N TRP A 957 5.88 35.88 -1.50
CA TRP A 957 6.56 35.84 -0.20
C TRP A 957 5.51 35.85 0.90
N GLY A 958 5.60 34.96 1.89
CA GLY A 958 4.69 35.04 3.02
C GLY A 958 4.97 34.13 4.20
N GLY A 959 4.15 34.29 5.21
CA GLY A 959 4.10 33.44 6.40
C GLY A 959 2.75 32.76 6.52
N ILE A 960 2.77 31.51 6.98
CA ILE A 960 1.61 30.65 7.21
C ILE A 960 1.68 30.14 8.64
N ALA A 961 0.58 30.16 9.37
CA ALA A 961 0.44 29.50 10.66
C ALA A 961 -0.84 28.69 10.68
N ARG A 962 -0.77 27.44 11.15
CA ARG A 962 -1.92 26.54 11.24
C ARG A 962 -1.97 25.85 12.59
N TRP A 963 -3.18 25.65 13.10
CA TRP A 963 -3.47 24.81 14.26
C TRP A 963 -4.55 23.81 13.88
N ASP A 964 -4.33 22.52 14.18
CA ASP A 964 -5.23 21.41 13.92
C ASP A 964 -5.51 20.63 15.21
N ALA A 965 -6.76 20.30 15.53
CA ALA A 965 -7.08 19.55 16.74
C ALA A 965 -8.30 18.62 16.61
N ASP A 966 -8.13 17.38 17.08
CA ASP A 966 -9.22 16.43 17.26
C ASP A 966 -9.88 16.66 18.63
N LEU A 967 -11.18 16.99 18.62
CA LEU A 967 -12.02 17.08 19.81
C LEU A 967 -12.85 15.80 19.96
N GLY A 968 -12.28 14.85 20.70
CA GLY A 968 -12.89 13.52 20.90
C GLY A 968 -12.77 12.65 19.65
N ALA A 969 -13.77 11.79 19.43
CA ALA A 969 -13.70 10.81 18.35
C ALA A 969 -14.31 11.28 17.02
N ARG A 970 -14.99 12.42 16.97
CA ARG A 970 -15.86 12.76 15.82
C ARG A 970 -15.69 14.17 15.27
N LEU A 971 -15.01 15.07 15.99
CA LEU A 971 -14.88 16.46 15.57
C LEU A 971 -13.39 16.79 15.37
N HIS A 972 -13.07 17.35 14.22
CA HIS A 972 -11.77 17.93 13.91
C HIS A 972 -11.94 19.43 13.65
N LEU A 973 -11.09 20.26 14.24
CA LEU A 973 -11.05 21.70 14.03
C LEU A 973 -9.71 22.10 13.47
N ALA A 974 -9.70 23.05 12.54
CA ALA A 974 -8.48 23.69 12.09
C ALA A 974 -8.63 25.21 11.94
N ILE A 975 -7.55 25.93 12.18
CA ILE A 975 -7.43 27.37 11.96
C ILE A 975 -6.12 27.63 11.25
N GLU A 976 -6.18 28.30 10.11
CA GLU A 976 -5.01 28.67 9.30
C GLU A 976 -5.01 30.18 9.06
N HIS A 977 -3.86 30.83 9.21
CA HIS A 977 -3.67 32.23 8.86
C HIS A 977 -2.50 32.37 7.90
N GLN A 978 -2.70 33.12 6.82
CA GLN A 978 -1.69 33.42 5.83
C GLN A 978 -1.53 34.93 5.65
N SER A 979 -0.29 35.37 5.52
CA SER A 979 0.08 36.74 5.19
C SER A 979 1.06 36.73 4.03
N LEU A 980 0.59 37.13 2.86
CA LEU A 980 1.26 37.00 1.57
C LEU A 980 1.50 38.36 0.92
N ARG A 981 2.67 38.52 0.31
CA ARG A 981 3.02 39.57 -0.63
C ARG A 981 3.22 38.91 -1.99
N LEU A 982 2.52 39.44 -2.98
CA LEU A 982 2.43 38.92 -4.33
C LEU A 982 3.03 39.96 -5.28
N GLU A 983 3.84 39.55 -6.24
CA GLU A 983 4.48 40.44 -7.22
C GLU A 983 4.33 39.87 -8.62
N GLY A 984 4.17 40.72 -9.64
CA GLY A 984 4.09 40.28 -11.05
C GLY A 984 2.86 39.42 -11.37
N LEU A 985 1.71 39.75 -10.81
CA LEU A 985 0.46 39.03 -11.05
C LEU A 985 -0.14 39.41 -12.41
N SER A 986 -0.73 38.45 -13.12
CA SER A 986 -1.54 38.70 -14.32
C SER A 986 -2.93 38.07 -14.18
N TRP A 987 -3.95 38.70 -14.75
CA TRP A 987 -5.33 38.22 -14.71
C TRP A 987 -5.88 38.11 -16.13
N ASP A 988 -6.26 36.89 -16.51
CA ASP A 988 -6.97 36.62 -17.76
C ASP A 988 -8.34 37.32 -17.77
N THR A 989 -8.47 38.34 -18.62
CA THR A 989 -9.73 39.07 -18.77
C THR A 989 -10.76 38.32 -19.61
N GLY A 990 -10.42 37.13 -20.13
CA GLY A 990 -11.18 36.38 -21.12
C GLY A 990 -10.94 36.89 -22.55
N ASP A 991 -9.87 37.65 -22.76
CA ASP A 991 -9.48 38.24 -24.03
C ASP A 991 -7.96 38.08 -24.21
N MET A 992 -7.54 37.28 -25.20
CA MET A 992 -6.13 36.95 -25.47
C MET A 992 -5.24 38.16 -25.82
N LEU A 993 -5.83 39.35 -25.95
CA LEU A 993 -5.15 40.60 -26.30
C LEU A 993 -5.15 41.63 -25.16
N VAL A 994 -5.80 41.34 -24.02
CA VAL A 994 -5.88 42.28 -22.88
C VAL A 994 -5.75 41.52 -21.57
N ASP A 995 -4.59 41.59 -20.93
CA ASP A 995 -4.39 41.07 -19.56
C ASP A 995 -4.37 42.21 -18.53
N PHE A 996 -4.91 41.96 -17.33
CA PHE A 996 -4.80 42.90 -16.21
C PHE A 996 -3.61 42.54 -15.31
N GLY A 997 -2.48 43.19 -15.56
CA GLY A 997 -1.25 43.00 -14.77
C GLY A 997 -1.21 43.83 -13.48
N VAL A 998 -0.89 43.21 -12.35
CA VAL A 998 -0.67 43.84 -11.04
C VAL A 998 0.77 43.64 -10.60
N ALA A 999 1.53 44.74 -10.44
CA ALA A 999 2.95 44.67 -10.12
C ALA A 999 3.20 44.18 -8.68
N ARG A 1000 2.41 44.63 -7.70
CA ARG A 1000 2.50 44.17 -6.31
C ARG A 1000 1.17 44.24 -5.58
N ALA A 1001 0.86 43.22 -4.80
CA ALA A 1001 -0.29 43.17 -3.90
C ALA A 1001 0.03 42.49 -2.57
N THR A 1002 -0.79 42.76 -1.57
CA THR A 1002 -0.78 42.10 -0.27
C THR A 1002 -2.10 41.37 -0.04
N LEU A 1003 -2.03 40.19 0.58
CA LEU A 1003 -3.18 39.35 0.93
C LEU A 1003 -3.00 38.79 2.35
N HIS A 1004 -3.98 39.05 3.21
CA HIS A 1004 -4.10 38.40 4.51
C HIS A 1004 -5.37 37.57 4.53
N ALA A 1005 -5.26 36.28 4.84
CA ALA A 1005 -6.39 35.37 4.89
C ALA A 1005 -6.38 34.57 6.20
N THR A 1006 -7.52 34.46 6.86
CA THR A 1006 -7.72 33.57 8.00
C THR A 1006 -8.85 32.61 7.69
N GLU A 1007 -8.55 31.32 7.72
CA GLU A 1007 -9.48 30.22 7.56
C GLU A 1007 -9.74 29.54 8.91
N ALA A 1008 -10.99 29.22 9.20
CA ALA A 1008 -11.38 28.35 10.30
C ALA A 1008 -12.35 27.28 9.79
N THR A 1009 -12.05 26.01 10.07
CA THR A 1009 -12.81 24.84 9.58
C THR A 1009 -13.17 23.89 10.71
N ALA A 1010 -14.29 23.20 10.52
CA ALA A 1010 -14.81 22.17 11.42
C ALA A 1010 -15.35 21.00 10.60
N ASN A 1011 -14.83 19.81 10.88
CA ASN A 1011 -15.22 18.55 10.25
C ASN A 1011 -15.82 17.63 11.32
N LEU A 1012 -17.07 17.21 11.11
CA LEU A 1012 -17.83 16.39 12.04
C LEU A 1012 -18.24 15.07 11.37
N TRP A 1013 -17.73 13.97 11.91
CA TRP A 1013 -18.15 12.61 11.56
C TRP A 1013 -19.43 12.25 12.32
N LEU A 1014 -20.56 12.19 11.61
CA LEU A 1014 -21.88 11.93 12.20
C LEU A 1014 -22.15 10.43 12.41
N GLY A 1015 -21.49 9.57 11.64
CA GLY A 1015 -21.78 8.13 11.54
C GLY A 1015 -22.92 7.84 10.54
N GLY A 1016 -23.15 6.56 10.24
CA GLY A 1016 -24.09 6.15 9.19
C GLY A 1016 -23.61 6.54 7.78
N GLY A 1017 -22.30 6.71 7.60
CA GLY A 1017 -21.69 7.18 6.37
C GLY A 1017 -21.81 8.69 6.11
N PHE A 1018 -22.24 9.49 7.10
CA PHE A 1018 -22.37 10.94 6.96
C PHE A 1018 -21.16 11.69 7.51
N GLY A 1019 -20.68 12.66 6.73
CA GLY A 1019 -19.72 13.69 7.12
C GLY A 1019 -20.32 15.09 6.93
N LEU A 1020 -20.08 15.97 7.89
CA LEU A 1020 -20.47 17.37 7.84
C LEU A 1020 -19.20 18.23 7.91
N SER A 1021 -19.02 19.13 6.96
CA SER A 1021 -17.92 20.09 6.95
C SER A 1021 -18.47 21.52 6.98
N ALA A 1022 -17.76 22.41 7.67
CA ALA A 1022 -18.06 23.83 7.69
C ALA A 1022 -16.75 24.61 7.69
N GLY A 1023 -16.71 25.73 6.97
CA GLY A 1023 -15.53 26.57 6.91
C GLY A 1023 -15.89 28.04 6.71
N VAL A 1024 -15.08 28.93 7.26
CA VAL A 1024 -15.16 30.36 6.99
C VAL A 1024 -13.76 30.91 6.72
N VAL A 1025 -13.64 31.71 5.67
CA VAL A 1025 -12.44 32.45 5.32
C VAL A 1025 -12.76 33.93 5.42
N HIS A 1026 -11.89 34.66 6.13
CA HIS A 1026 -11.85 36.12 6.11
C HIS A 1026 -10.57 36.56 5.40
N ALA A 1027 -10.71 37.19 4.23
CA ALA A 1027 -9.61 37.65 3.41
C ALA A 1027 -9.60 39.18 3.30
N ARG A 1028 -8.40 39.76 3.21
CA ARG A 1028 -8.20 41.18 2.91
C ARG A 1028 -7.06 41.31 1.93
N SER A 1029 -7.35 41.87 0.77
CA SER A 1029 -6.36 42.10 -0.29
C SER A 1029 -6.20 43.58 -0.62
N ARG A 1030 -5.02 43.97 -1.08
CA ARG A 1030 -4.74 45.33 -1.53
C ARG A 1030 -3.69 45.33 -2.64
N ILE A 1031 -3.97 46.04 -3.73
CA ILE A 1031 -3.00 46.37 -4.78
C ILE A 1031 -2.10 47.48 -4.25
N ASP A 1032 -0.83 47.17 -4.04
CA ASP A 1032 0.17 48.11 -3.55
C ASP A 1032 0.82 48.87 -4.71
N GLU A 1033 1.08 48.21 -5.85
CA GLU A 1033 1.66 48.81 -7.06
C GLU A 1033 1.02 48.23 -8.33
N GLY A 1034 0.69 49.08 -9.31
CA GLY A 1034 0.06 48.67 -10.57
C GLY A 1034 -1.20 49.48 -10.93
N PRO A 1035 -1.93 49.09 -11.99
CA PRO A 1035 -3.22 49.69 -12.31
C PRO A 1035 -4.20 49.49 -11.14
N ALA A 1036 -4.87 50.57 -10.72
CA ALA A 1036 -5.80 50.60 -9.59
C ALA A 1036 -5.18 50.41 -8.17
N THR A 1037 -3.98 50.94 -7.93
CA THR A 1037 -3.37 51.03 -6.58
C THR A 1037 -4.36 51.48 -5.49
N GLY A 1038 -4.33 50.79 -4.35
CA GLY A 1038 -5.21 51.02 -3.20
C GLY A 1038 -6.56 50.30 -3.28
N ARG A 1039 -6.90 49.65 -4.41
CA ARG A 1039 -8.06 48.77 -4.52
C ARG A 1039 -7.75 47.35 -4.03
N ARG A 1040 -8.80 46.56 -3.82
CA ARG A 1040 -8.70 45.11 -3.56
C ARG A 1040 -8.23 44.38 -4.82
N LEU A 1041 -7.79 43.13 -4.69
CA LEU A 1041 -7.60 42.27 -5.85
C LEU A 1041 -8.97 41.98 -6.51
N PRO A 1042 -9.02 41.82 -7.85
CA PRO A 1042 -10.22 41.36 -8.54
C PRO A 1042 -10.69 40.01 -7.98
N ASP A 1043 -12.00 39.79 -7.96
CA ASP A 1043 -12.66 38.55 -7.51
C ASP A 1043 -12.25 38.04 -6.11
N ALA A 1044 -11.68 38.88 -5.25
CA ALA A 1044 -11.30 38.52 -3.88
C ALA A 1044 -12.36 39.01 -2.87
N PRO A 1045 -13.38 38.20 -2.51
CA PRO A 1045 -14.34 38.54 -1.46
C PRO A 1045 -13.67 38.68 -0.08
N ASP A 1046 -14.23 39.54 0.76
CA ASP A 1046 -13.78 39.70 2.14
C ASP A 1046 -14.12 38.47 2.99
N TRP A 1047 -15.28 37.86 2.75
CA TRP A 1047 -15.73 36.65 3.46
C TRP A 1047 -16.19 35.58 2.48
N THR A 1048 -15.78 34.34 2.75
CA THR A 1048 -16.31 33.13 2.11
C THR A 1048 -16.72 32.16 3.21
N ALA A 1049 -17.95 31.67 3.17
CA ALA A 1049 -18.43 30.63 4.09
C ALA A 1049 -18.87 29.41 3.30
N ARG A 1050 -18.51 28.22 3.77
CA ARG A 1050 -18.88 26.95 3.17
C ARG A 1050 -19.51 26.02 4.19
N ALA A 1051 -20.50 25.25 3.76
CA ALA A 1051 -21.07 24.15 4.53
C ALA A 1051 -21.32 22.97 3.59
N GLY A 1052 -20.68 21.84 3.87
CA GLY A 1052 -20.78 20.62 3.10
C GLY A 1052 -21.45 19.51 3.91
N LEU A 1053 -22.31 18.74 3.25
CA LEU A 1053 -22.83 17.48 3.75
C LEU A 1053 -22.51 16.41 2.72
N ALA A 1054 -21.77 15.39 3.12
CA ALA A 1054 -21.47 14.25 2.27
C ALA A 1054 -21.95 12.96 2.92
N TRP A 1055 -22.35 12.01 2.07
CA TRP A 1055 -22.90 10.73 2.47
C TRP A 1055 -22.40 9.64 1.53
N ALA A 1056 -22.02 8.52 2.10
CA ALA A 1056 -21.72 7.30 1.36
C ALA A 1056 -22.41 6.10 2.01
N ASN A 1057 -22.74 5.09 1.20
CA ASN A 1057 -23.27 3.83 1.72
C ASN A 1057 -22.67 2.59 1.04
N PRO A 1058 -22.83 1.40 1.66
CA PRO A 1058 -22.29 0.15 1.11
C PRO A 1058 -22.91 -0.32 -0.21
N ALA A 1059 -23.97 0.35 -0.69
CA ALA A 1059 -24.52 0.11 -2.03
C ALA A 1059 -23.77 0.88 -3.13
N GLN A 1060 -22.57 1.41 -2.80
CA GLN A 1060 -21.72 2.21 -3.69
C GLN A 1060 -22.41 3.50 -4.16
N LEU A 1061 -23.34 4.02 -3.36
CA LEU A 1061 -23.93 5.33 -3.57
C LEU A 1061 -23.15 6.36 -2.77
N ARG A 1062 -22.81 7.47 -3.41
CA ARG A 1062 -22.29 8.66 -2.75
C ARG A 1062 -23.11 9.86 -3.17
N ALA A 1063 -23.32 10.77 -2.24
CA ALA A 1063 -23.94 12.05 -2.52
C ALA A 1063 -23.26 13.13 -1.69
N SER A 1064 -23.15 14.32 -2.25
CA SER A 1064 -22.69 15.51 -1.54
C SER A 1064 -23.57 16.70 -1.88
N LEU A 1065 -23.69 17.60 -0.91
CA LEU A 1065 -24.31 18.90 -1.05
C LEU A 1065 -23.35 19.92 -0.45
N GLU A 1066 -22.99 20.95 -1.19
CA GLU A 1066 -22.09 22.00 -0.73
C GLU A 1066 -22.73 23.36 -0.98
N ALA A 1067 -22.96 24.11 0.10
CA ALA A 1067 -23.41 25.48 0.04
C ALA A 1067 -22.22 26.41 0.21
N VAL A 1068 -22.02 27.33 -0.71
CA VAL A 1068 -20.98 28.36 -0.63
C VAL A 1068 -21.63 29.73 -0.66
N TRP A 1069 -21.23 30.58 0.28
CA TRP A 1069 -21.57 31.99 0.30
C TRP A 1069 -20.31 32.81 0.16
N THR A 1070 -20.35 33.82 -0.71
CA THR A 1070 -19.30 34.82 -0.81
C THR A 1070 -19.87 36.21 -0.55
N SER A 1071 -19.10 37.03 0.16
CA SER A 1071 -19.39 38.46 0.29
C SER A 1071 -19.13 39.17 -1.03
N ASP A 1072 -19.33 40.47 -1.05
CA ASP A 1072 -18.97 41.27 -2.21
C ASP A 1072 -17.47 41.21 -2.55
N ALA A 1073 -17.16 41.37 -3.83
CA ALA A 1073 -15.80 41.49 -4.35
C ALA A 1073 -15.71 42.66 -5.36
N TRP A 1074 -14.50 43.03 -5.75
CA TRP A 1074 -14.29 44.03 -6.80
C TRP A 1074 -14.19 43.35 -8.18
N ALA A 1075 -14.92 43.87 -9.18
CA ALA A 1075 -14.99 43.27 -10.52
C ALA A 1075 -13.82 43.68 -11.44
N GLY A 1076 -12.94 44.59 -11.01
CA GLY A 1076 -11.87 45.14 -11.84
C GLY A 1076 -12.13 46.59 -12.30
N PRO A 1077 -11.17 47.19 -13.04
CA PRO A 1077 -11.25 48.57 -13.50
C PRO A 1077 -12.42 48.81 -14.47
N GLY A 1078 -13.08 49.97 -14.36
CA GLY A 1078 -14.21 50.32 -15.23
C GLY A 1078 -15.50 49.54 -14.94
N GLN A 1079 -15.47 48.60 -13.99
CA GLN A 1079 -16.61 47.79 -13.58
C GLN A 1079 -17.01 48.06 -12.14
N GLY A 1080 -18.24 47.64 -11.80
CA GLY A 1080 -18.85 47.85 -10.49
C GLY A 1080 -18.30 46.92 -9.40
N ARG A 1081 -19.19 46.51 -8.51
CA ARG A 1081 -18.93 45.58 -7.40
C ARG A 1081 -19.64 44.28 -7.74
N LEU A 1082 -18.96 43.14 -7.53
CA LEU A 1082 -19.60 41.84 -7.61
C LEU A 1082 -20.43 41.67 -6.32
N GLY A 1083 -21.74 41.48 -6.46
CA GLY A 1083 -22.67 41.37 -5.32
C GLY A 1083 -22.47 40.08 -4.50
N PRO A 1084 -22.85 40.01 -3.21
CA PRO A 1084 -22.76 38.76 -2.46
C PRO A 1084 -23.65 37.68 -3.10
N VAL A 1085 -23.19 36.43 -3.13
CA VAL A 1085 -23.88 35.34 -3.83
C VAL A 1085 -23.84 34.05 -3.01
N TRP A 1086 -24.93 33.28 -3.09
CA TRP A 1086 -25.01 31.91 -2.61
C TRP A 1086 -25.01 30.97 -3.82
N THR A 1087 -24.15 29.96 -3.78
CA THR A 1087 -24.24 28.80 -4.66
C THR A 1087 -24.52 27.56 -3.84
N LEU A 1088 -25.15 26.58 -4.50
CA LEU A 1088 -25.44 25.28 -3.93
C LEU A 1088 -25.09 24.25 -4.97
N ASP A 1089 -24.10 23.43 -4.69
CA ASP A 1089 -23.66 22.37 -5.57
C ASP A 1089 -24.13 21.04 -5.00
N ALA A 1090 -24.61 20.15 -5.85
CA ALA A 1090 -25.02 18.81 -5.48
C ALA A 1090 -24.37 17.81 -6.42
N ALA A 1091 -23.76 16.77 -5.86
CA ALA A 1091 -23.22 15.67 -6.65
C ALA A 1091 -23.77 14.35 -6.14
N ALA A 1092 -24.00 13.40 -7.05
CA ALA A 1092 -24.33 12.03 -6.71
C ALA A 1092 -23.58 11.09 -7.64
N SER A 1093 -23.07 9.99 -7.11
CA SER A 1093 -22.48 8.92 -7.90
C SER A 1093 -22.96 7.56 -7.43
N TRP A 1094 -23.04 6.62 -8.37
CA TRP A 1094 -23.41 5.24 -8.12
C TRP A 1094 -22.51 4.31 -8.91
N GLU A 1095 -21.84 3.39 -8.22
CA GLU A 1095 -20.93 2.42 -8.85
C GLU A 1095 -21.35 0.96 -8.60
N PRO A 1096 -22.48 0.49 -9.20
CA PRO A 1096 -22.99 -0.85 -8.96
C PRO A 1096 -22.18 -1.96 -9.65
N PHE A 1097 -22.59 -3.20 -9.39
CA PHE A 1097 -22.07 -4.40 -10.06
C PHE A 1097 -20.55 -4.53 -9.95
N GLU A 1098 -20.02 -4.40 -8.72
CA GLU A 1098 -18.57 -4.40 -8.46
C GLU A 1098 -17.85 -3.31 -9.28
N LYS A 1099 -18.44 -2.11 -9.28
CA LYS A 1099 -17.95 -0.91 -9.98
C LYS A 1099 -17.78 -1.07 -11.50
N ARG A 1100 -18.44 -2.05 -12.14
CA ARG A 1100 -18.42 -2.23 -13.62
C ARG A 1100 -19.17 -1.13 -14.36
N LEU A 1101 -20.13 -0.50 -13.69
CA LEU A 1101 -20.83 0.66 -14.17
C LEU A 1101 -20.54 1.79 -13.18
N SER A 1102 -20.28 2.99 -13.68
CA SER A 1102 -20.21 4.21 -12.88
C SER A 1102 -21.16 5.23 -13.50
N LEU A 1103 -22.08 5.75 -12.69
CA LEU A 1103 -23.00 6.81 -13.06
C LEU A 1103 -22.78 7.97 -12.10
N ALA A 1104 -22.57 9.17 -12.62
CA ALA A 1104 -22.44 10.37 -11.82
C ALA A 1104 -23.29 11.50 -12.38
N ALA A 1105 -23.83 12.32 -11.48
CA ALA A 1105 -24.52 13.54 -11.80
C ALA A 1105 -23.95 14.65 -10.89
N GLU A 1106 -23.55 15.76 -11.49
CA GLU A 1106 -23.07 16.95 -10.80
C GLU A 1106 -23.91 18.14 -11.24
N LEU A 1107 -24.55 18.78 -10.26
CA LEU A 1107 -25.41 19.94 -10.40
C LEU A 1107 -24.68 21.10 -9.75
N ARG A 1108 -24.09 21.99 -10.55
CA ARG A 1108 -23.42 23.19 -10.03
C ARG A 1108 -24.38 24.37 -10.07
N ASN A 1109 -24.34 25.19 -9.03
CA ASN A 1109 -25.18 26.37 -8.87
C ASN A 1109 -26.68 26.04 -9.01
N LEU A 1110 -27.16 25.09 -8.20
CA LEU A 1110 -28.56 24.63 -8.16
C LEU A 1110 -29.57 25.76 -7.90
N LEU A 1111 -29.13 26.83 -7.23
CA LEU A 1111 -29.93 28.03 -6.97
C LEU A 1111 -30.10 28.92 -8.20
N ASP A 1112 -29.41 28.61 -9.31
CA ASP A 1112 -29.39 29.39 -10.54
C ASP A 1112 -29.04 30.87 -10.27
N ALA A 1113 -28.08 31.07 -9.36
CA ALA A 1113 -27.63 32.40 -9.00
C ALA A 1113 -26.77 32.97 -10.13
N GLU A 1114 -26.97 34.23 -10.50
CA GLU A 1114 -26.16 34.86 -11.54
C GLU A 1114 -24.74 35.12 -10.99
N LEU A 1115 -23.80 34.21 -11.26
CA LEU A 1115 -22.44 34.29 -10.74
C LEU A 1115 -21.62 35.27 -11.57
N GLU A 1116 -21.76 36.56 -11.26
CA GLU A 1116 -20.99 37.63 -11.90
C GLU A 1116 -19.48 37.36 -11.78
N ARG A 1117 -18.78 37.47 -12.92
CA ARG A 1117 -17.33 37.30 -13.01
C ARG A 1117 -16.62 38.64 -13.23
N PRO A 1118 -15.35 38.77 -12.82
CA PRO A 1118 -14.60 40.01 -13.02
C PRO A 1118 -14.42 40.31 -14.52
N PHE A 1119 -14.12 41.57 -14.84
CA PHE A 1119 -13.86 42.06 -16.21
C PHE A 1119 -15.02 41.86 -17.20
N GLY A 1120 -16.24 41.63 -16.71
CA GLY A 1120 -17.46 41.59 -17.54
C GLY A 1120 -17.56 40.31 -18.33
N GLN A 1121 -16.80 39.30 -17.91
CA GLN A 1121 -16.97 37.94 -18.35
C GLN A 1121 -18.42 37.50 -18.07
N ARG A 1122 -18.95 36.66 -18.95
CA ARG A 1122 -20.33 36.20 -18.84
C ARG A 1122 -20.54 35.51 -17.49
N PRO A 1123 -21.59 35.87 -16.75
CA PRO A 1123 -21.92 35.18 -15.50
C PRO A 1123 -22.17 33.70 -15.77
N LEU A 1124 -21.82 32.85 -14.80
CA LEU A 1124 -22.16 31.43 -14.84
C LEU A 1124 -23.50 31.21 -14.13
N GLY A 1125 -24.46 30.64 -14.85
CA GLY A 1125 -25.71 30.13 -14.29
C GLY A 1125 -25.57 28.70 -13.78
N ARG A 1126 -26.69 27.97 -13.76
CA ARG A 1126 -26.70 26.55 -13.42
C ARG A 1126 -26.04 25.71 -14.52
N SER A 1127 -25.25 24.71 -14.13
CA SER A 1127 -24.78 23.68 -15.06
C SER A 1127 -25.03 22.27 -14.51
N ILE A 1128 -25.41 21.37 -15.41
CA ILE A 1128 -25.72 19.97 -15.07
C ILE A 1128 -24.79 19.09 -15.88
N TRP A 1129 -23.99 18.27 -15.20
CA TRP A 1129 -23.09 17.30 -15.81
C TRP A 1129 -23.54 15.89 -15.47
N LEU A 1130 -23.68 15.05 -16.48
CA LEU A 1130 -23.97 13.63 -16.36
C LEU A 1130 -22.81 12.84 -16.95
N THR A 1131 -22.28 11.89 -16.19
CA THR A 1131 -21.21 11.00 -16.61
C THR A 1131 -21.66 9.56 -16.46
N ALA A 1132 -21.41 8.75 -17.48
CA ALA A 1132 -21.63 7.31 -17.45
C ALA A 1132 -20.39 6.60 -17.97
N ALA A 1133 -19.88 5.62 -17.22
CA ALA A 1133 -18.72 4.82 -17.61
C ALA A 1133 -18.98 3.33 -17.44
N VAL A 1134 -18.45 2.53 -18.36
CA VAL A 1134 -18.46 1.07 -18.31
C VAL A 1134 -17.02 0.56 -18.25
N ARG A 1135 -16.74 -0.29 -17.25
CA ARG A 1135 -15.42 -0.87 -16.96
C ARG A 1135 -15.46 -2.38 -17.17
N PHE A 1136 -14.50 -2.92 -17.93
CA PHE A 1136 -14.43 -4.33 -18.32
C PHE A 1136 -13.47 -5.13 -17.46
#